data_AF-A0AAD5GRF6-F1
#
_entry.id   AF-A0AAD5GRF6-F1
#
_cell.length_a   1.000
_cell.length_b   1.000
_cell.length_c   1.000
_cell.angle_alpha   90.00
_cell.angle_beta   90.00
_cell.angle_gamma   90.00
#
_symmetry.space_group_name_H-M   'P 1'
#
loop_
_entity.id
_entity.type
_entity.pdbx_description
1 polymer ?
#
loop_
_entity_poly.entity_id
_entity_poly.type
_entity_poly.pdbx_seq_one_letter_code
_entity_poly.pdbx_strand_id
1 'polypeptide(L)'
;TVPDGLEHEKPVSGDGFMEVMAAADAVSKPLFRKMMVSGSLSRESDRPVTLMIPDACFSFAGFRESEGLVGDDNEQYNMSKENRVQTKPSRPMISFLILTSIHDRLSQFLFPHSLGNDLDQLITSVPGTEHIIRRRDLASFCRTNDLSDPVIKLIVKEANSVPRAQGLIVNTFEELDSLILKHMRKLCSNIYTIGPLHTLHKAQVTANTTPPSQETTFSNSVWKEDRTCLSWLDKHDLKSVIYVSIGSLATMTVEQLLEVWYGVVNSGKPFLWVRRPGSITGEYDESRVPSELLERTKEIGCIVEWAPQEDVLAHPAIGGFLTHSGWNSTIESIAEGVPMVCWPYFVDQQVNSRFVAEVWKMGVDMKDTCDRLLVEKAVRDIMDSKHNVYTQSADTWANLAKESISKMGSSAVHLGRFKSWENYQCRPTKPPKLDINVKSPTTTVAATETCGGYLAEDDPTRTKPSRLTSLLLASRLLHTTSVLQSPYNPSKQESNSSISIQNNMDQQKNTIEPHVLIFPLPFQGPVNCSLKLAELLCLSGIHVTFLNTEHIHRPLLRHTQVLSRFNRYPNFKFETVPDGLEHEKPVSGDRFMEVMDAVDAVSKPLFREMVVSGRLSRESDRPVTVMILDALYSFAVEIAIEMSIPVICVDTISPCCLWTSYFSLPALIEAGDVPFKGNDLDQLITSVPGTEHIIRKRDLYSSFRTYDLSISDIDLIAKEARTIPQAQGLILNTFEELDSVVLPHMRKLCPNIYTIGPLHSLHKTKLMANTKLPSQETTYSNSVWKEDKSCMTWLDKHDAKTVIYVSIGSLATMTVEQLLEIWYGVVNSGKPFLWVRRPGSITGGYDESRVPVELLKRTKEIGFIVEWAPQEDVLAHPAIGVFLTHCGWNSTIESIVEGVPMVCWPYHADQQMNSRFVAEVWKTGVDIKDTCDRLFVEKAVRDIMDSKDNAISQSTNIWASLAKDSITKTGSSSIHLGRLIDDILVMSSTWTTSRM
;
A
#
# COMPACT_ATOMS: atom_id res chain seq x y z
N THR A 1 17.92 41.64 -22.26
CA THR A 1 17.57 42.55 -21.15
C THR A 1 16.26 42.08 -20.56
N VAL A 2 16.22 41.85 -19.25
CA VAL A 2 14.96 41.64 -18.49
C VAL A 2 14.28 43.02 -18.28
N PRO A 3 12.96 43.11 -18.01
CA PRO A 3 12.40 42.71 -16.70
C PRO A 3 11.08 41.92 -16.73
N ASP A 4 10.94 41.01 -15.76
CA ASP A 4 9.87 40.82 -14.77
C ASP A 4 8.39 41.04 -15.13
N GLY A 5 7.51 40.13 -14.68
CA GLY A 5 6.04 40.28 -14.71
C GLY A 5 5.30 39.12 -14.02
N LEU A 6 4.57 39.42 -12.94
CA LEU A 6 3.84 38.46 -12.08
C LEU A 6 2.48 38.00 -12.66
N GLU A 7 2.10 36.79 -12.25
CA GLU A 7 0.77 36.29 -11.83
C GLU A 7 -0.53 36.99 -12.32
N HIS A 8 -1.50 36.19 -12.81
CA HIS A 8 -2.65 35.75 -11.98
C HIS A 8 -3.54 34.69 -12.66
N GLU A 9 -4.45 34.10 -11.87
CA GLU A 9 -5.34 32.97 -12.18
C GLU A 9 -6.69 33.40 -12.82
N LYS A 10 -7.55 32.43 -13.23
CA LYS A 10 -8.89 32.20 -12.60
C LYS A 10 -9.67 30.96 -13.15
N PRO A 11 -10.76 30.47 -12.48
CA PRO A 11 -11.19 29.07 -12.54
C PRO A 11 -12.64 28.82 -13.04
N VAL A 12 -13.02 27.53 -13.15
CA VAL A 12 -14.38 26.98 -13.35
C VAL A 12 -14.46 25.60 -12.66
N SER A 13 -15.56 25.11 -12.08
CA SER A 13 -16.70 25.72 -11.34
C SER A 13 -17.57 24.61 -10.72
N GLY A 14 -18.39 24.94 -9.72
CA GLY A 14 -19.72 24.33 -9.51
C GLY A 14 -19.82 22.82 -9.21
N ASP A 15 -19.79 21.99 -10.26
CA ASP A 15 -20.72 20.84 -10.38
C ASP A 15 -20.11 19.45 -10.16
N GLY A 16 -18.78 19.33 -10.09
CA GLY A 16 -18.06 18.05 -10.11
C GLY A 16 -18.34 17.07 -8.95
N PHE A 17 -19.01 17.50 -7.88
CA PHE A 17 -19.30 16.64 -6.72
C PHE A 17 -20.38 15.58 -7.03
N MET A 18 -21.31 15.86 -7.96
CA MET A 18 -22.38 14.91 -8.31
C MET A 18 -21.86 13.66 -9.04
N GLU A 19 -20.91 13.83 -9.96
CA GLU A 19 -20.42 12.74 -10.80
C GLU A 19 -19.58 11.73 -10.01
N VAL A 20 -18.74 12.20 -9.08
CA VAL A 20 -17.96 11.33 -8.16
C VAL A 20 -18.89 10.51 -7.26
N MET A 21 -19.98 11.11 -6.77
CA MET A 21 -20.96 10.42 -5.92
C MET A 21 -21.82 9.43 -6.70
N ALA A 22 -22.18 9.78 -7.94
CA ALA A 22 -22.84 8.85 -8.87
C ALA A 22 -21.94 7.67 -9.23
N ALA A 23 -20.65 7.90 -9.50
CA ALA A 23 -19.67 6.85 -9.77
C ALA A 23 -19.50 5.91 -8.55
N ALA A 24 -19.37 6.45 -7.34
CA ALA A 24 -19.24 5.64 -6.12
C ALA A 24 -20.48 4.75 -5.86
N ASP A 25 -21.69 5.30 -6.01
CA ASP A 25 -22.95 4.55 -5.83
C ASP A 25 -23.21 3.58 -7.01
N ALA A 26 -22.66 3.85 -8.21
CA ALA A 26 -22.73 2.98 -9.38
C ALA A 26 -21.69 1.84 -9.40
N VAL A 27 -20.52 2.00 -8.77
CA VAL A 27 -19.50 0.95 -8.65
C VAL A 27 -19.81 0.02 -7.47
N SER A 28 -20.20 0.59 -6.32
CA SER A 28 -20.42 -0.19 -5.08
C SER A 28 -21.67 -1.08 -5.14
N LYS A 29 -22.82 -0.56 -5.62
CA LYS A 29 -24.09 -1.31 -5.65
C LYS A 29 -24.03 -2.60 -6.48
N PRO A 30 -23.47 -2.64 -7.71
CA PRO A 30 -23.35 -3.88 -8.48
C PRO A 30 -22.39 -4.88 -7.83
N LEU A 31 -21.32 -4.41 -7.19
CA LEU A 31 -20.34 -5.28 -6.51
C LEU A 31 -21.00 -6.03 -5.33
N PHE A 32 -21.67 -5.29 -4.44
CA PHE A 32 -22.44 -5.86 -3.32
C PHE A 32 -23.56 -6.78 -3.81
N ARG A 33 -24.19 -6.45 -4.93
CA ARG A 33 -25.26 -7.26 -5.55
C ARG A 33 -24.74 -8.52 -6.24
N LYS A 34 -23.49 -8.54 -6.73
CA LYS A 34 -22.82 -9.74 -7.26
C LYS A 34 -22.44 -10.73 -6.16
N MET A 35 -21.90 -10.23 -5.04
CA MET A 35 -21.57 -11.05 -3.87
C MET A 35 -22.81 -11.78 -3.30
N MET A 36 -23.99 -11.16 -3.40
CA MET A 36 -25.27 -11.76 -2.98
C MET A 36 -25.88 -12.77 -3.99
N VAL A 37 -25.36 -12.89 -5.22
CA VAL A 37 -26.01 -13.63 -6.32
C VAL A 37 -25.15 -14.76 -6.90
N SER A 38 -23.83 -14.70 -6.77
CA SER A 38 -22.90 -15.73 -7.27
C SER A 38 -22.70 -16.93 -6.33
N GLY A 39 -23.49 -17.04 -5.26
CA GLY A 39 -23.51 -18.19 -4.33
C GLY A 39 -24.18 -19.43 -4.92
N SER A 40 -23.60 -20.01 -5.97
CA SER A 40 -24.08 -21.26 -6.60
C SER A 40 -23.73 -22.48 -5.75
N LEU A 41 -24.54 -22.71 -4.71
CA LEU A 41 -24.48 -23.90 -3.86
C LEU A 41 -24.74 -25.20 -4.65
N SER A 42 -23.68 -25.89 -5.07
CA SER A 42 -23.70 -27.35 -5.10
C SER A 42 -23.87 -27.86 -3.66
N ARG A 43 -24.83 -28.75 -3.45
CA ARG A 43 -25.25 -29.16 -2.10
C ARG A 43 -24.37 -30.28 -1.56
N GLU A 44 -23.69 -30.06 -0.44
CA GLU A 44 -23.69 -31.02 0.68
C GLU A 44 -23.19 -30.37 2.00
N SER A 45 -23.77 -30.83 3.13
CA SER A 45 -23.42 -30.53 4.53
C SER A 45 -23.24 -29.06 5.01
N ASP A 46 -24.30 -28.53 5.60
CA ASP A 46 -24.32 -27.82 6.91
C ASP A 46 -23.17 -26.86 7.30
N ARG A 47 -23.24 -25.59 6.85
CA ARG A 47 -23.59 -24.42 7.70
C ARG A 47 -23.46 -23.08 6.95
N PRO A 48 -24.57 -22.31 6.81
CA PRO A 48 -24.52 -20.92 6.34
C PRO A 48 -24.99 -19.90 7.39
N VAL A 49 -24.23 -18.81 7.62
CA VAL A 49 -24.67 -17.39 7.70
C VAL A 49 -23.41 -16.52 7.65
N THR A 50 -23.19 -15.76 6.58
CA THR A 50 -22.16 -14.70 6.57
C THR A 50 -22.79 -13.40 7.05
N LEU A 51 -22.48 -12.99 8.29
CA LEU A 51 -22.91 -11.70 8.83
C LEU A 51 -22.10 -10.57 8.19
N MET A 52 -22.64 -9.95 7.14
CA MET A 52 -22.04 -8.76 6.54
C MET A 52 -22.31 -7.52 7.40
N ILE A 53 -21.23 -6.84 7.81
CA ILE A 53 -21.25 -5.54 8.49
C ILE A 53 -20.77 -4.48 7.48
N PRO A 54 -21.66 -3.85 6.68
CA PRO A 54 -21.26 -2.78 5.79
C PRO A 54 -20.97 -1.50 6.59
N ASP A 55 -19.84 -0.86 6.31
CA ASP A 55 -19.59 0.52 6.75
C ASP A 55 -20.30 1.52 5.82
N ALA A 56 -20.84 2.60 6.39
CA ALA A 56 -21.70 3.57 5.73
C ALA A 56 -21.00 4.92 5.47
N CYS A 57 -19.71 4.86 5.11
CA CYS A 57 -18.86 6.03 4.94
C CYS A 57 -19.00 6.73 3.58
N PHE A 58 -19.61 7.92 3.61
CA PHE A 58 -19.57 8.92 2.53
C PHE A 58 -18.96 10.23 3.05
N SER A 59 -17.94 10.72 2.35
CA SER A 59 -17.28 12.00 2.65
C SER A 59 -18.03 13.18 2.07
N PHE A 60 -17.70 14.34 2.63
CA PHE A 60 -17.73 15.61 1.92
C PHE A 60 -16.29 15.98 1.56
N ALA A 61 -16.12 16.75 0.49
CA ALA A 61 -14.85 17.29 0.03
C ALA A 61 -15.19 18.51 -0.84
N GLY A 62 -14.98 19.71 -0.30
CA GLY A 62 -15.43 20.97 -0.92
C GLY A 62 -16.75 21.49 -0.36
N PHE A 63 -16.65 22.36 0.66
CA PHE A 63 -17.65 23.37 0.98
C PHE A 63 -16.88 24.65 1.31
N ARG A 64 -17.27 25.77 0.69
CA ARG A 64 -16.79 27.12 1.01
C ARG A 64 -18.04 27.95 1.27
N GLU A 65 -18.16 28.56 2.44
CA GLU A 65 -19.24 29.52 2.69
C GLU A 65 -18.90 30.84 1.99
N SER A 66 -19.92 31.47 1.39
CA SER A 66 -19.78 32.73 0.67
C SER A 66 -20.66 33.79 1.33
N GLU A 67 -20.05 34.69 2.09
CA GLU A 67 -20.71 35.95 2.48
C GLU A 67 -20.85 36.85 1.23
N GLY A 68 -22.04 37.40 1.00
CA GLY A 68 -22.39 38.11 -0.23
C GLY A 68 -22.43 39.63 -0.08
N LEU A 69 -21.67 40.34 -0.92
CA LEU A 69 -21.81 41.78 -1.17
C LEU A 69 -21.70 42.11 -2.67
N VAL A 70 -22.06 43.34 -3.04
CA VAL A 70 -22.62 43.75 -4.34
C VAL A 70 -21.58 44.30 -5.35
N GLY A 71 -21.70 43.90 -6.63
CA GLY A 71 -21.33 44.65 -7.87
C GLY A 71 -19.84 44.89 -8.18
N ASP A 72 -19.38 45.03 -9.44
CA ASP A 72 -20.04 44.97 -10.76
C ASP A 72 -19.04 44.50 -11.86
N ASP A 73 -19.54 43.72 -12.83
CA ASP A 73 -19.21 43.60 -14.27
C ASP A 73 -17.78 43.60 -14.90
N ASN A 74 -17.55 42.54 -15.72
CA ASN A 74 -16.76 42.42 -16.98
C ASN A 74 -15.21 42.60 -16.92
N GLU A 75 -14.33 41.83 -17.58
CA GLU A 75 -14.31 40.64 -18.48
C GLU A 75 -12.81 40.15 -18.58
N GLN A 76 -12.34 38.96 -19.03
CA GLN A 76 -12.93 37.74 -19.63
C GLN A 76 -12.04 36.44 -19.43
N TYR A 77 -11.94 35.55 -20.43
CA TYR A 77 -11.26 34.23 -20.53
C TYR A 77 -9.69 34.25 -20.53
N ASN A 78 -8.94 33.18 -20.19
CA ASN A 78 -9.03 31.76 -20.64
C ASN A 78 -8.42 30.72 -19.63
N MET A 79 -8.65 29.40 -19.82
CA MET A 79 -8.38 28.34 -18.80
C MET A 79 -7.50 27.13 -19.20
N SER A 80 -6.87 26.46 -18.21
CA SER A 80 -6.81 24.97 -17.99
C SER A 80 -6.34 24.71 -16.53
N LYS A 81 -7.05 24.00 -15.64
CA LYS A 81 -7.16 22.52 -15.44
C LYS A 81 -5.81 21.81 -15.18
N GLU A 82 -5.61 20.96 -14.16
CA GLU A 82 -6.45 20.41 -13.05
C GLU A 82 -5.53 19.62 -12.05
N ASN A 83 -5.87 18.99 -10.90
CA ASN A 83 -7.08 18.81 -10.05
C ASN A 83 -6.64 18.48 -8.57
N ARG A 84 -7.52 17.96 -7.69
CA ARG A 84 -7.25 17.34 -6.36
C ARG A 84 -8.18 16.15 -6.10
N VAL A 85 -7.78 15.19 -5.24
CA VAL A 85 -8.64 14.12 -4.69
C VAL A 85 -8.49 14.04 -3.15
N GLN A 86 -9.55 13.67 -2.42
CA GLN A 86 -9.65 13.74 -0.94
C GLN A 86 -10.41 12.53 -0.32
N THR A 87 -11.04 12.72 0.87
CA THR A 87 -11.82 11.78 1.74
C THR A 87 -10.97 11.05 2.81
N LYS A 88 -11.48 10.42 3.89
CA LYS A 88 -12.86 10.05 4.32
C LYS A 88 -12.96 9.82 5.86
N PRO A 89 -14.05 10.17 6.58
CA PRO A 89 -14.24 9.85 8.01
C PRO A 89 -15.58 9.16 8.39
N SER A 90 -15.66 8.62 9.62
CA SER A 90 -16.84 7.93 10.21
C SER A 90 -17.87 8.86 10.89
N ARG A 91 -19.11 8.37 11.14
CA ARG A 91 -20.31 9.16 11.54
C ARG A 91 -21.02 8.70 12.84
N PRO A 92 -21.78 9.58 13.53
CA PRO A 92 -22.59 9.24 14.73
C PRO A 92 -24.11 9.12 14.53
N MET A 93 -24.81 8.75 15.62
CA MET A 93 -26.26 8.49 15.63
C MET A 93 -27.16 9.73 15.59
N ILE A 94 -26.75 10.88 16.14
CA ILE A 94 -27.72 11.95 16.42
C ILE A 94 -28.24 12.56 15.10
N SER A 95 -27.34 12.76 14.13
CA SER A 95 -27.71 13.06 12.73
C SER A 95 -28.67 12.01 12.17
N PHE A 96 -28.40 10.72 12.38
CA PHE A 96 -29.28 9.64 11.89
C PHE A 96 -30.68 9.66 12.51
N LEU A 97 -30.84 9.90 13.82
CA LEU A 97 -32.17 10.05 14.44
C LEU A 97 -32.89 11.30 13.89
N ILE A 98 -32.20 12.44 13.80
CA ILE A 98 -32.76 13.67 13.20
C ILE A 98 -33.35 13.35 11.82
N LEU A 99 -32.55 12.69 10.97
CA LEU A 99 -32.86 12.47 9.55
C LEU A 99 -33.90 11.35 9.31
N THR A 100 -33.96 10.33 10.16
CA THR A 100 -35.06 9.34 10.15
C THR A 100 -36.37 9.86 10.76
N SER A 101 -36.31 10.65 11.82
CA SER A 101 -37.49 11.27 12.43
C SER A 101 -38.13 12.31 11.52
N ILE A 102 -37.30 12.91 10.65
CA ILE A 102 -37.74 13.71 9.51
C ILE A 102 -38.48 12.85 8.47
N HIS A 103 -38.07 11.60 8.17
CA HIS A 103 -38.68 10.78 7.11
C HIS A 103 -40.19 10.53 7.29
N ASP A 104 -40.62 10.03 8.45
CA ASP A 104 -42.04 9.66 8.66
C ASP A 104 -43.01 10.84 8.54
N ARG A 105 -42.50 12.08 8.48
CA ARG A 105 -43.28 13.30 8.17
C ARG A 105 -42.54 14.23 7.19
N LEU A 106 -41.75 13.68 6.26
CA LEU A 106 -40.85 14.46 5.38
C LEU A 106 -41.60 15.52 4.57
N SER A 107 -42.78 15.15 4.07
CA SER A 107 -43.71 16.00 3.32
C SER A 107 -44.42 17.08 4.14
N GLN A 108 -44.12 17.21 5.43
CA GLN A 108 -44.70 18.22 6.33
C GLN A 108 -43.69 18.97 7.22
N PHE A 109 -42.44 18.50 7.35
CA PHE A 109 -41.50 19.03 8.37
C PHE A 109 -40.09 19.40 7.89
N LEU A 110 -39.67 19.09 6.66
CA LEU A 110 -38.62 19.92 6.02
C LEU A 110 -39.21 21.18 5.37
N PHE A 111 -40.50 21.18 5.05
CA PHE A 111 -41.23 22.34 4.53
C PHE A 111 -42.52 22.51 5.31
N PRO A 112 -42.58 23.59 6.11
CA PRO A 112 -43.37 24.75 5.67
C PRO A 112 -42.49 25.92 5.19
N HIS A 113 -43.10 26.91 4.54
CA HIS A 113 -42.47 28.18 4.14
C HIS A 113 -42.14 29.11 5.33
N SER A 114 -41.60 28.58 6.43
CA SER A 114 -41.35 29.29 7.68
C SER A 114 -40.19 28.73 8.53
N LEU A 115 -39.18 28.11 7.88
CA LEU A 115 -37.80 28.15 8.37
C LEU A 115 -37.25 29.60 8.25
N GLY A 116 -37.85 30.52 9.01
CA GLY A 116 -37.44 31.93 9.03
C GLY A 116 -36.03 32.08 9.61
N ASN A 117 -35.41 33.23 9.31
CA ASN A 117 -33.99 33.53 9.58
C ASN A 117 -33.55 33.48 11.06
N ASP A 118 -34.47 33.21 11.99
CA ASP A 118 -34.12 32.86 13.37
C ASP A 118 -33.45 31.47 13.41
N LEU A 119 -32.12 31.52 13.42
CA LEU A 119 -31.21 30.39 13.53
C LEU A 119 -31.17 29.75 14.93
N ASP A 120 -31.66 30.45 15.96
CA ASP A 120 -31.68 29.96 17.34
C ASP A 120 -33.05 29.34 17.74
N GLN A 121 -34.04 29.36 16.84
CA GLN A 121 -35.31 28.64 17.02
C GLN A 121 -35.10 27.11 17.20
N LEU A 122 -35.72 26.56 18.24
CA LEU A 122 -35.69 25.13 18.59
C LEU A 122 -36.45 24.25 17.58
N ILE A 123 -35.96 23.02 17.39
CA ILE A 123 -36.53 21.98 16.53
C ILE A 123 -37.35 21.00 17.37
N THR A 124 -38.64 21.28 17.48
CA THR A 124 -39.61 20.45 18.25
C THR A 124 -40.10 19.20 17.51
N SER A 125 -39.64 18.96 16.28
CA SER A 125 -40.10 17.86 15.42
C SER A 125 -39.31 16.55 15.57
N VAL A 126 -38.10 16.60 16.14
CA VAL A 126 -37.20 15.45 16.34
C VAL A 126 -37.42 14.85 17.74
N PRO A 127 -37.98 13.63 17.86
CA PRO A 127 -38.37 13.06 19.14
C PRO A 127 -37.19 12.70 20.05
N GLY A 128 -37.18 13.19 21.28
CA GLY A 128 -36.08 13.04 22.24
C GLY A 128 -35.05 14.18 22.21
N THR A 129 -35.19 15.16 21.29
CA THR A 129 -34.31 16.35 21.22
C THR A 129 -35.09 17.67 21.10
N GLU A 130 -36.40 17.68 21.38
CA GLU A 130 -37.35 18.77 21.11
C GLU A 130 -37.02 20.10 21.83
N HIS A 131 -36.13 20.05 22.83
CA HIS A 131 -35.73 21.18 23.67
C HIS A 131 -34.20 21.41 23.67
N ILE A 132 -33.47 20.71 22.80
CA ILE A 132 -31.99 20.68 22.79
C ILE A 132 -31.45 21.34 21.52
N ILE A 133 -31.90 20.87 20.35
CA ILE A 133 -31.41 21.24 19.03
C ILE A 133 -32.16 22.44 18.47
N ARG A 134 -31.41 23.44 17.99
CA ARG A 134 -31.88 24.63 17.26
C ARG A 134 -31.52 24.51 15.78
N ARG A 135 -32.07 25.37 14.92
CA ARG A 135 -31.80 25.36 13.47
C ARG A 135 -30.31 25.44 13.11
N ARG A 136 -29.52 26.28 13.80
CA ARG A 136 -28.07 26.39 13.57
C ARG A 136 -27.25 25.18 14.01
N ASP A 137 -27.79 24.37 14.92
CA ASP A 137 -27.13 23.18 15.47
C ASP A 137 -27.21 21.99 14.51
N LEU A 138 -27.97 22.12 13.42
CA LEU A 138 -27.96 21.18 12.31
C LEU A 138 -26.69 21.35 11.45
N ALA A 139 -26.29 20.26 10.79
CA ALA A 139 -25.31 20.25 9.72
C ALA A 139 -25.59 21.35 8.68
N SER A 140 -24.55 21.98 8.12
CA SER A 140 -24.69 23.09 7.16
C SER A 140 -25.60 22.76 5.96
N PHE A 141 -25.48 21.55 5.38
CA PHE A 141 -26.34 21.06 4.30
C PHE A 141 -27.80 20.79 4.72
N CYS A 142 -28.12 20.78 6.01
CA CYS A 142 -29.51 20.76 6.51
C CYS A 142 -30.06 22.17 6.76
N ARG A 143 -29.25 23.23 6.56
CA ARG A 143 -29.64 24.64 6.70
C ARG A 143 -30.04 25.28 5.35
N THR A 144 -30.00 24.54 4.24
CA THR A 144 -30.45 25.00 2.91
C THR A 144 -31.96 24.86 2.70
N ASN A 145 -32.52 25.68 1.82
CA ASN A 145 -33.92 25.57 1.37
C ASN A 145 -34.09 24.66 0.14
N ASP A 146 -33.01 24.16 -0.47
CA ASP A 146 -33.09 23.34 -1.67
C ASP A 146 -33.05 21.82 -1.39
N LEU A 147 -34.17 21.14 -1.62
CA LEU A 147 -34.25 19.67 -1.64
C LEU A 147 -33.55 19.02 -2.83
N SER A 148 -33.18 19.78 -3.86
CA SER A 148 -32.45 19.26 -5.00
C SER A 148 -31.01 18.88 -4.65
N ASP A 149 -30.50 19.32 -3.49
CA ASP A 149 -29.14 19.04 -3.01
C ASP A 149 -28.80 17.52 -3.05
N PRO A 150 -27.70 17.12 -3.73
CA PRO A 150 -27.19 15.75 -3.76
C PRO A 150 -27.07 15.07 -2.40
N VAL A 151 -26.65 15.85 -1.39
CA VAL A 151 -26.39 15.41 -0.03
C VAL A 151 -27.67 15.07 0.69
N ILE A 152 -28.69 15.93 0.62
CA ILE A 152 -30.00 15.68 1.24
C ILE A 152 -30.62 14.41 0.64
N LYS A 153 -30.56 14.26 -0.69
CA LYS A 153 -31.06 13.08 -1.41
C LYS A 153 -30.36 11.80 -0.95
N LEU A 154 -29.02 11.82 -0.85
CA LEU A 154 -28.24 10.69 -0.32
C LEU A 154 -28.65 10.36 1.11
N ILE A 155 -28.76 11.37 1.97
CA ILE A 155 -29.05 11.21 3.38
C ILE A 155 -30.44 10.62 3.62
N VAL A 156 -31.47 11.06 2.88
CA VAL A 156 -32.82 10.49 2.94
C VAL A 156 -32.81 9.02 2.45
N LYS A 157 -32.04 8.71 1.40
CA LYS A 157 -31.84 7.32 0.92
C LYS A 157 -31.23 6.41 2.00
N GLU A 158 -30.20 6.88 2.72
CA GLU A 158 -29.57 6.08 3.78
C GLU A 158 -30.46 5.97 5.04
N ALA A 159 -31.14 7.05 5.44
CA ALA A 159 -32.15 7.04 6.50
C ALA A 159 -33.25 6.00 6.25
N ASN A 160 -33.66 5.82 4.99
CA ASN A 160 -34.66 4.83 4.57
C ASN A 160 -34.13 3.39 4.45
N SER A 161 -32.81 3.22 4.50
CA SER A 161 -32.16 1.92 4.33
C SER A 161 -31.88 1.22 5.66
N VAL A 162 -31.54 1.97 6.71
CA VAL A 162 -31.18 1.42 8.03
C VAL A 162 -32.35 0.72 8.79
N PRO A 163 -33.62 1.17 8.73
CA PRO A 163 -34.77 0.40 9.27
C PRO A 163 -34.95 -0.99 8.65
N ARG A 164 -34.25 -1.29 7.55
CA ARG A 164 -34.27 -2.58 6.84
C ARG A 164 -33.08 -3.47 7.20
N ALA A 165 -32.14 -3.00 8.02
CA ALA A 165 -31.02 -3.78 8.51
C ALA A 165 -31.46 -4.76 9.61
N GLN A 166 -30.82 -5.94 9.69
CA GLN A 166 -31.09 -6.93 10.74
C GLN A 166 -30.55 -6.52 12.12
N GLY A 167 -29.66 -5.53 12.14
CA GLY A 167 -29.22 -4.80 13.31
C GLY A 167 -28.32 -3.63 12.91
N LEU A 168 -28.10 -2.71 13.85
CA LEU A 168 -27.23 -1.54 13.67
C LEU A 168 -26.17 -1.55 14.78
N ILE A 169 -24.88 -1.47 14.41
CA ILE A 169 -23.77 -1.37 15.35
C ILE A 169 -23.31 0.09 15.41
N VAL A 170 -23.00 0.60 16.60
CA VAL A 170 -22.59 1.99 16.82
C VAL A 170 -21.50 2.08 17.88
N ASN A 171 -20.45 2.87 17.62
CA ASN A 171 -19.47 3.31 18.63
C ASN A 171 -20.11 4.31 19.63
N THR A 172 -20.87 3.80 20.60
CA THR A 172 -21.46 4.56 21.72
C THR A 172 -21.82 3.59 22.85
N PHE A 173 -22.31 4.10 23.99
CA PHE A 173 -22.85 3.31 25.10
C PHE A 173 -24.30 3.72 25.44
N GLU A 174 -25.05 2.83 26.12
CA GLU A 174 -26.49 3.03 26.35
C GLU A 174 -26.80 4.29 27.16
N GLU A 175 -25.96 4.57 28.16
CA GLU A 175 -26.16 5.62 29.15
C GLU A 175 -26.02 7.01 28.53
N LEU A 176 -25.10 7.18 27.56
CA LEU A 176 -24.80 8.44 26.87
C LEU A 176 -25.95 8.94 25.97
N ASP A 177 -26.53 8.02 25.20
CA ASP A 177 -27.52 8.31 24.14
C ASP A 177 -28.93 7.79 24.48
N SER A 178 -29.18 7.38 25.73
CA SER A 178 -30.41 6.69 26.18
C SER A 178 -31.74 7.30 25.68
N LEU A 179 -31.85 8.63 25.66
CA LEU A 179 -33.02 9.36 25.13
C LEU A 179 -33.23 9.13 23.62
N ILE A 180 -32.15 9.22 22.85
CA ILE A 180 -32.11 9.03 21.40
C ILE A 180 -32.33 7.55 21.06
N LEU A 181 -31.61 6.65 21.72
CA LEU A 181 -31.71 5.19 21.55
C LEU A 181 -33.13 4.67 21.77
N LYS A 182 -33.85 5.20 22.77
CA LYS A 182 -35.26 4.89 23.04
C LYS A 182 -36.19 5.24 21.87
N HIS A 183 -35.81 6.18 21.01
CA HIS A 183 -36.55 6.54 19.80
C HIS A 183 -36.01 5.81 18.56
N MET A 184 -34.69 5.65 18.42
CA MET A 184 -34.10 4.82 17.35
C MET A 184 -34.63 3.37 17.40
N ARG A 185 -34.84 2.80 18.59
CA ARG A 185 -35.38 1.43 18.76
C ARG A 185 -36.82 1.24 18.25
N LYS A 186 -37.55 2.32 17.98
CA LYS A 186 -38.87 2.27 17.33
C LYS A 186 -38.75 2.13 15.81
N LEU A 187 -37.60 2.50 15.25
CA LEU A 187 -37.29 2.52 13.81
C LEU A 187 -36.42 1.31 13.41
N CYS A 188 -35.47 0.91 14.26
CA CYS A 188 -34.71 -0.33 14.13
C CYS A 188 -34.60 -1.00 15.51
N SER A 189 -35.25 -2.15 15.70
CA SER A 189 -35.40 -2.77 17.02
C SER A 189 -34.12 -3.40 17.58
N ASN A 190 -33.11 -3.67 16.74
CA ASN A 190 -31.89 -4.39 17.10
C ASN A 190 -30.63 -3.50 17.00
N ILE A 191 -30.52 -2.52 17.88
CA ILE A 191 -29.36 -1.61 17.96
C ILE A 191 -28.37 -2.11 19.02
N TYR A 192 -27.11 -2.26 18.62
CA TYR A 192 -25.98 -2.63 19.45
C TYR A 192 -25.09 -1.41 19.66
N THR A 193 -25.17 -0.80 20.84
CA THR A 193 -24.18 0.20 21.27
C THR A 193 -22.93 -0.55 21.73
N ILE A 194 -21.81 -0.36 21.05
CA ILE A 194 -20.53 -1.04 21.29
C ILE A 194 -19.44 0.03 21.27
N GLY A 195 -19.28 0.73 22.38
CA GLY A 195 -18.24 1.74 22.57
C GLY A 195 -18.12 2.21 24.03
N PRO A 196 -17.17 3.09 24.38
CA PRO A 196 -16.12 3.64 23.51
C PRO A 196 -15.20 2.53 22.98
N LEU A 197 -15.01 2.45 21.66
CA LEU A 197 -14.30 1.30 21.06
C LEU A 197 -12.83 1.17 21.52
N HIS A 198 -12.12 2.30 21.72
CA HIS A 198 -10.72 2.30 22.13
C HIS A 198 -10.53 1.75 23.57
N THR A 199 -11.32 2.22 24.55
CA THR A 199 -11.24 1.68 25.93
C THR A 199 -11.79 0.26 26.02
N LEU A 200 -12.86 -0.08 25.29
CA LEU A 200 -13.41 -1.44 25.22
C LEU A 200 -12.42 -2.44 24.61
N HIS A 201 -11.59 -2.00 23.65
CA HIS A 201 -10.49 -2.76 23.09
C HIS A 201 -9.35 -2.93 24.11
N LYS A 202 -8.82 -1.83 24.67
CA LYS A 202 -7.74 -1.85 25.69
C LYS A 202 -8.12 -2.78 26.86
N ALA A 203 -9.33 -2.67 27.39
CA ALA A 203 -9.84 -3.52 28.47
C ALA A 203 -9.90 -5.02 28.11
N GLN A 204 -10.26 -5.37 26.87
CA GLN A 204 -10.29 -6.77 26.41
C GLN A 204 -8.89 -7.35 26.17
N VAL A 205 -7.92 -6.55 25.73
CA VAL A 205 -6.52 -7.00 25.57
C VAL A 205 -5.90 -7.30 26.94
N THR A 206 -6.03 -6.37 27.90
CA THR A 206 -5.51 -6.54 29.27
C THR A 206 -6.20 -7.68 30.02
N ALA A 207 -7.48 -7.96 29.75
CA ALA A 207 -8.20 -9.07 30.39
C ALA A 207 -7.82 -10.47 29.87
N ASN A 208 -7.16 -10.57 28.72
CA ASN A 208 -6.81 -11.84 28.06
C ASN A 208 -5.30 -12.16 28.09
N THR A 209 -4.49 -11.34 28.74
CA THR A 209 -3.02 -11.48 28.77
C THR A 209 -2.49 -11.70 30.20
N THR A 210 -1.35 -12.39 30.32
CA THR A 210 -0.65 -12.58 31.60
C THR A 210 0.57 -11.65 31.64
N PRO A 211 0.81 -10.88 32.71
CA PRO A 211 1.92 -9.94 32.78
C PRO A 211 3.28 -10.62 33.03
N PRO A 212 4.44 -9.96 32.80
CA PRO A 212 4.67 -8.77 31.96
C PRO A 212 5.98 -8.81 31.12
N SER A 213 6.03 -8.11 29.97
CA SER A 213 7.27 -7.48 29.46
C SER A 213 7.01 -6.55 28.26
N GLN A 214 7.27 -5.24 28.44
CA GLN A 214 7.24 -4.16 27.42
C GLN A 214 5.94 -3.99 26.61
N GLU A 215 5.30 -2.84 26.77
CA GLU A 215 4.05 -2.48 26.08
C GLU A 215 4.34 -2.00 24.64
N THR A 216 4.09 -2.86 23.66
CA THR A 216 4.03 -2.44 22.24
C THR A 216 2.66 -1.85 21.94
N THR A 217 2.51 -0.52 22.06
CA THR A 217 1.29 0.17 21.67
C THR A 217 1.15 0.23 20.15
N PHE A 218 0.27 -0.61 19.60
CA PHE A 218 -0.11 -0.57 18.18
C PHE A 218 -1.00 0.65 17.92
N SER A 219 -0.46 1.65 17.20
CA SER A 219 -1.25 2.79 16.73
C SER A 219 -2.06 2.43 15.49
N ASN A 220 -3.28 2.96 15.41
CA ASN A 220 -4.15 2.91 14.23
C ASN A 220 -4.14 4.23 13.44
N SER A 221 -3.19 5.14 13.70
CA SER A 221 -3.10 6.44 13.01
C SER A 221 -2.53 6.31 11.59
N VAL A 222 -3.18 6.98 10.65
CA VAL A 222 -2.69 7.16 9.27
C VAL A 222 -1.55 8.18 9.20
N TRP A 223 -1.51 9.12 10.14
CA TRP A 223 -0.48 10.15 10.26
C TRP A 223 0.56 9.77 11.32
N LYS A 224 1.83 10.06 11.07
CA LYS A 224 2.92 9.76 12.02
C LYS A 224 2.75 10.51 13.34
N GLU A 225 2.49 9.78 14.43
CA GLU A 225 2.42 10.33 15.78
C GLU A 225 3.79 10.85 16.25
N ASP A 226 3.88 12.15 16.53
CA ASP A 226 4.97 12.69 17.35
C ASP A 226 4.68 12.40 18.83
N ARG A 227 5.27 11.32 19.33
CA ARG A 227 5.13 10.90 20.74
C ARG A 227 6.05 11.69 21.68
N THR A 228 6.89 12.61 21.19
CA THR A 228 7.72 13.48 22.06
C THR A 228 6.89 14.49 22.83
N CYS A 229 5.66 14.78 22.36
CA CYS A 229 4.70 15.60 23.10
C CYS A 229 4.34 15.00 24.46
N LEU A 230 4.35 13.66 24.62
CA LEU A 230 4.11 13.00 25.90
C LEU A 230 5.21 13.37 26.91
N SER A 231 6.48 13.33 26.49
CA SER A 231 7.63 13.79 27.28
C SER A 231 7.75 15.32 27.41
N TRP A 232 6.83 16.09 26.82
CA TRP A 232 6.58 17.48 27.16
C TRP A 232 5.46 17.57 28.21
N LEU A 233 4.35 16.85 28.04
CA LEU A 233 3.25 16.77 29.01
C LEU A 233 3.69 16.23 30.39
N ASP A 234 4.66 15.31 30.44
CA ASP A 234 5.30 14.80 31.67
C ASP A 234 5.83 15.92 32.61
N LYS A 235 6.05 17.13 32.08
CA LYS A 235 6.62 18.28 32.80
C LYS A 235 5.58 19.27 33.32
N HIS A 236 4.29 19.01 33.08
CA HIS A 236 3.19 19.91 33.42
C HIS A 236 2.30 19.35 34.53
N ASP A 237 1.74 20.25 35.34
CA ASP A 237 0.86 19.91 36.46
C ASP A 237 -0.43 19.20 36.00
N LEU A 238 -1.05 18.44 36.91
CA LEU A 238 -2.29 17.70 36.67
C LEU A 238 -3.42 18.63 36.18
N LYS A 239 -4.12 18.21 35.12
CA LYS A 239 -5.20 18.95 34.44
C LYS A 239 -4.84 20.42 34.10
N SER A 240 -3.57 20.75 33.83
CA SER A 240 -3.11 22.13 33.54
C SER A 240 -3.05 22.50 32.05
N VAL A 241 -2.96 21.51 31.16
CA VAL A 241 -2.71 21.70 29.72
C VAL A 241 -4.00 21.66 28.89
N ILE A 242 -4.12 22.54 27.89
CA ILE A 242 -5.16 22.48 26.84
C ILE A 242 -4.62 21.77 25.58
N TYR A 243 -5.22 20.64 25.21
CA TYR A 243 -4.93 19.96 23.93
C TYR A 243 -5.75 20.61 22.81
N VAL A 244 -5.21 20.71 21.59
CA VAL A 244 -5.83 21.37 20.44
C VAL A 244 -5.71 20.48 19.19
N SER A 245 -6.83 19.99 18.66
CA SER A 245 -6.87 19.22 17.40
C SER A 245 -8.19 19.36 16.65
N ILE A 246 -8.10 19.88 15.43
CA ILE A 246 -9.21 20.01 14.46
C ILE A 246 -9.31 18.80 13.51
N GLY A 247 -8.75 17.66 13.91
CA GLY A 247 -8.90 16.39 13.20
C GLY A 247 -8.13 16.28 11.88
N SER A 248 -8.42 15.22 11.12
CA SER A 248 -7.66 14.82 9.92
C SER A 248 -8.08 15.51 8.63
N LEU A 249 -9.26 16.15 8.58
CA LEU A 249 -9.84 16.71 7.34
C LEU A 249 -10.24 18.19 7.41
N ALA A 250 -10.63 18.74 8.57
CA ALA A 250 -11.08 20.13 8.64
C ALA A 250 -9.91 21.11 8.39
N THR A 251 -10.13 22.10 7.54
CA THR A 251 -9.12 23.10 7.15
C THR A 251 -9.54 24.50 7.59
N MET A 252 -8.59 25.31 8.02
CA MET A 252 -8.80 26.69 8.43
C MET A 252 -8.14 27.69 7.48
N THR A 253 -8.54 28.96 7.52
CA THR A 253 -7.81 30.05 6.84
C THR A 253 -6.63 30.53 7.70
N VAL A 254 -5.76 31.37 7.14
CA VAL A 254 -4.64 31.99 7.89
C VAL A 254 -5.14 32.90 9.01
N GLU A 255 -6.25 33.60 8.78
CA GLU A 255 -6.90 34.49 9.76
C GLU A 255 -7.46 33.67 10.92
N GLN A 256 -8.19 32.59 10.61
CA GLN A 256 -8.72 31.65 11.60
C GLN A 256 -7.61 31.00 12.44
N LEU A 257 -6.50 30.60 11.81
CA LEU A 257 -5.32 30.08 12.51
C LEU A 257 -4.80 31.10 13.54
N LEU A 258 -4.67 32.36 13.15
CA LEU A 258 -4.18 33.43 14.03
C LEU A 258 -5.16 33.72 15.17
N GLU A 259 -6.48 33.73 14.94
CA GLU A 259 -7.46 33.93 16.01
C GLU A 259 -7.44 32.81 17.07
N VAL A 260 -7.36 31.53 16.64
CA VAL A 260 -7.18 30.41 17.58
C VAL A 260 -5.86 30.55 18.34
N TRP A 261 -4.76 30.84 17.64
CA TRP A 261 -3.42 30.91 18.23
C TRP A 261 -3.32 32.04 19.26
N TYR A 262 -3.79 33.24 18.94
CA TYR A 262 -3.87 34.35 19.90
C TYR A 262 -4.76 34.00 21.09
N GLY A 263 -5.93 33.41 20.88
CA GLY A 263 -6.83 33.08 21.98
C GLY A 263 -6.27 32.03 22.95
N VAL A 264 -5.64 30.98 22.42
CA VAL A 264 -4.97 29.95 23.25
C VAL A 264 -3.79 30.55 24.01
N VAL A 265 -2.93 31.34 23.36
CA VAL A 265 -1.78 31.99 24.02
C VAL A 265 -2.22 33.01 25.08
N ASN A 266 -3.25 33.81 24.80
CA ASN A 266 -3.77 34.82 25.74
C ASN A 266 -4.37 34.17 26.99
N SER A 267 -4.94 32.96 26.89
CA SER A 267 -5.44 32.21 28.05
C SER A 267 -4.39 32.02 29.15
N GLY A 268 -3.10 31.99 28.77
CA GLY A 268 -1.97 31.74 29.66
C GLY A 268 -1.85 30.27 30.10
N LYS A 269 -2.62 29.36 29.52
CA LYS A 269 -2.53 27.92 29.77
C LYS A 269 -1.47 27.28 28.88
N PRO A 270 -0.65 26.35 29.39
CA PRO A 270 0.19 25.52 28.53
C PRO A 270 -0.66 24.75 27.52
N PHE A 271 -0.20 24.63 26.28
CA PHE A 271 -0.98 24.02 25.21
C PHE A 271 -0.20 23.04 24.32
N LEU A 272 -0.86 21.97 23.90
CA LEU A 272 -0.37 21.02 22.90
C LEU A 272 -1.26 21.08 21.65
N TRP A 273 -0.72 21.46 20.50
CA TRP A 273 -1.49 21.64 19.27
C TRP A 273 -0.99 20.74 18.12
N VAL A 274 -1.91 19.96 17.57
CA VAL A 274 -1.78 19.25 16.28
C VAL A 274 -2.01 20.22 15.11
N ARG A 275 -0.94 20.60 14.42
CA ARG A 275 -0.93 21.44 13.21
C ARG A 275 -0.50 20.62 11.99
N ARG A 276 -1.36 19.70 11.53
CA ARG A 276 -1.04 18.78 10.42
C ARG A 276 -0.69 19.52 9.12
N PRO A 277 0.23 19.00 8.29
CA PRO A 277 0.51 19.51 6.96
C PRO A 277 -0.76 19.66 6.12
N GLY A 278 -0.86 20.76 5.36
CA GLY A 278 -2.02 21.05 4.50
C GLY A 278 -3.33 21.38 5.22
N SER A 279 -3.33 21.59 6.55
CA SER A 279 -4.53 22.04 7.29
C SER A 279 -4.90 23.51 7.10
N ILE A 280 -3.95 24.33 6.66
CA ILE A 280 -4.13 25.77 6.45
C ILE A 280 -4.42 26.04 4.97
N THR A 281 -5.34 26.97 4.70
CA THR A 281 -5.75 27.37 3.34
C THR A 281 -5.41 28.83 3.07
N GLY A 282 -4.94 29.09 1.84
CA GLY A 282 -4.28 30.34 1.46
C GLY A 282 -2.75 30.23 1.56
N GLU A 283 -2.06 31.32 1.20
CA GLU A 283 -0.59 31.42 1.22
C GLU A 283 -0.08 31.62 2.66
N TYR A 284 -0.07 30.52 3.42
CA TYR A 284 0.55 30.50 4.73
C TYR A 284 2.08 30.51 4.60
N ASP A 285 2.69 31.55 5.16
CA ASP A 285 4.12 31.65 5.41
C ASP A 285 4.32 31.98 6.90
N GLU A 286 5.17 31.20 7.56
CA GLU A 286 5.45 31.35 8.98
C GLU A 286 6.21 32.66 9.30
N SER A 287 6.86 33.28 8.31
CA SER A 287 7.46 34.63 8.44
C SER A 287 6.41 35.73 8.70
N ARG A 288 5.14 35.47 8.35
CA ARG A 288 4.01 36.39 8.53
C ARG A 288 3.37 36.28 9.92
N VAL A 289 3.81 35.34 10.76
CA VAL A 289 3.32 35.20 12.15
C VAL A 289 4.00 36.25 13.05
N PRO A 290 3.25 37.07 13.81
CA PRO A 290 3.84 38.08 14.70
C PRO A 290 4.84 37.47 15.70
N SER A 291 6.00 38.12 15.85
CA SER A 291 7.11 37.59 16.67
C SER A 291 6.71 37.38 18.13
N GLU A 292 5.89 38.27 18.67
CA GLU A 292 5.28 38.17 20.01
C GLU A 292 4.58 36.82 20.23
N LEU A 293 3.88 36.31 19.21
CA LEU A 293 3.10 35.08 19.28
C LEU A 293 4.02 33.86 19.22
N LEU A 294 5.07 33.91 18.39
CA LEU A 294 6.12 32.88 18.30
C LEU A 294 6.99 32.82 19.57
N GLU A 295 7.30 33.96 20.19
CA GLU A 295 8.06 34.03 21.45
C GLU A 295 7.23 33.45 22.60
N ARG A 296 5.99 33.91 22.78
CA ARG A 296 5.08 33.38 23.80
C ARG A 296 4.78 31.90 23.62
N THR A 297 4.71 31.42 22.38
CA THR A 297 4.54 29.98 22.09
C THR A 297 5.74 29.15 22.56
N LYS A 298 6.96 29.67 22.53
CA LYS A 298 8.14 28.96 23.07
C LYS A 298 8.14 28.86 24.60
N GLU A 299 7.39 29.71 25.30
CA GLU A 299 7.27 29.70 26.76
C GLU A 299 6.26 28.66 27.26
N ILE A 300 5.13 28.48 26.56
CA ILE A 300 3.98 27.69 27.06
C ILE A 300 3.39 26.67 26.05
N GLY A 301 3.86 26.64 24.81
CA GLY A 301 3.27 25.85 23.73
C GLY A 301 4.16 24.70 23.24
N CYS A 302 3.52 23.59 22.89
CA CYS A 302 4.08 22.52 22.06
C CYS A 302 3.22 22.40 20.80
N ILE A 303 3.83 22.52 19.63
CA ILE A 303 3.17 22.34 18.33
C ILE A 303 3.82 21.15 17.64
N VAL A 304 3.00 20.18 17.22
CA VAL A 304 3.41 18.96 16.51
C VAL A 304 2.57 18.78 15.26
N GLU A 305 3.06 18.05 14.26
CA GLU A 305 2.29 17.77 13.05
C GLU A 305 1.10 16.83 13.32
N TRP A 306 1.31 15.81 14.14
CA TRP A 306 0.28 14.88 14.59
C TRP A 306 0.66 14.28 15.96
N ALA A 307 -0.34 13.89 16.76
CA ALA A 307 -0.14 13.44 18.14
C ALA A 307 -0.85 12.10 18.40
N PRO A 308 -0.37 11.28 19.36
CA PRO A 308 -1.03 10.04 19.78
C PRO A 308 -2.30 10.35 20.58
N GLN A 309 -3.39 10.72 19.91
CA GLN A 309 -4.55 11.38 20.55
C GLN A 309 -5.16 10.60 21.72
N GLU A 310 -5.29 9.27 21.63
CA GLU A 310 -5.79 8.46 22.75
C GLU A 310 -4.89 8.57 23.98
N ASP A 311 -3.57 8.56 23.79
CA ASP A 311 -2.59 8.58 24.88
C ASP A 311 -2.40 10.01 25.42
N VAL A 312 -2.60 11.04 24.58
CA VAL A 312 -2.68 12.45 25.00
C VAL A 312 -3.91 12.70 25.85
N LEU A 313 -5.11 12.27 25.42
CA LEU A 313 -6.35 12.48 26.17
C LEU A 313 -6.38 11.69 27.49
N ALA A 314 -5.70 10.54 27.55
CA ALA A 314 -5.48 9.80 28.79
C ALA A 314 -4.36 10.39 29.69
N HIS A 315 -3.58 11.38 29.21
CA HIS A 315 -2.42 11.89 29.95
C HIS A 315 -2.84 12.81 31.11
N PRO A 316 -2.39 12.57 32.36
CA PRO A 316 -2.87 13.30 33.55
C PRO A 316 -2.69 14.82 33.54
N ALA A 317 -1.78 15.35 32.72
CA ALA A 317 -1.58 16.80 32.55
C ALA A 317 -2.66 17.49 31.70
N ILE A 318 -3.41 16.77 30.85
CA ILE A 318 -4.49 17.36 30.05
C ILE A 318 -5.68 17.73 30.95
N GLY A 319 -6.06 19.00 30.94
CA GLY A 319 -7.24 19.53 31.64
C GLY A 319 -8.39 19.91 30.72
N GLY A 320 -8.18 19.91 29.40
CA GLY A 320 -9.19 20.25 28.41
C GLY A 320 -8.77 19.97 26.97
N PHE A 321 -9.74 19.96 26.06
CA PHE A 321 -9.55 19.66 24.63
C PHE A 321 -10.32 20.63 23.72
N LEU A 322 -9.61 21.48 22.97
CA LEU A 322 -10.15 22.25 21.86
C LEU A 322 -10.25 21.37 20.61
N THR A 323 -11.48 21.07 20.20
CA THR A 323 -11.80 20.08 19.16
C THR A 323 -12.82 20.59 18.16
N HIS A 324 -12.69 20.11 16.91
CA HIS A 324 -13.74 20.19 15.89
C HIS A 324 -14.99 19.34 16.17
N SER A 325 -15.04 18.60 17.29
CA SER A 325 -16.18 17.80 17.75
C SER A 325 -16.59 16.63 16.83
N GLY A 326 -15.65 16.06 16.06
CA GLY A 326 -15.87 14.83 15.31
C GLY A 326 -16.06 13.62 16.25
N TRP A 327 -17.08 12.80 16.00
CA TRP A 327 -17.60 11.85 17.00
C TRP A 327 -16.58 11.01 17.79
N ASN A 328 -15.61 10.38 17.11
CA ASN A 328 -14.66 9.51 17.81
C ASN A 328 -13.81 10.30 18.82
N SER A 329 -13.32 11.49 18.45
CA SER A 329 -12.56 12.34 19.37
C SER A 329 -13.41 12.91 20.52
N THR A 330 -14.70 13.12 20.29
CA THR A 330 -15.68 13.43 21.35
C THR A 330 -15.86 12.23 22.30
N ILE A 331 -15.98 11.01 21.78
CA ILE A 331 -16.10 9.76 22.56
C ILE A 331 -14.81 9.42 23.32
N GLU A 332 -13.64 9.75 22.78
CA GLU A 332 -12.34 9.67 23.47
C GLU A 332 -12.26 10.66 24.64
N SER A 333 -12.62 11.93 24.42
CA SER A 333 -12.69 12.96 25.48
C SER A 333 -13.69 12.59 26.59
N ILE A 334 -14.82 11.97 26.22
CA ILE A 334 -15.82 11.43 27.15
C ILE A 334 -15.25 10.29 27.99
N ALA A 335 -14.52 9.34 27.38
CA ALA A 335 -13.99 8.16 28.07
C ALA A 335 -12.93 8.51 29.12
N GLU A 336 -12.08 9.49 28.84
CA GLU A 336 -11.01 9.92 29.75
C GLU A 336 -11.40 11.09 30.67
N GLY A 337 -12.57 11.69 30.49
CA GLY A 337 -13.10 12.73 31.38
C GLY A 337 -12.46 14.10 31.16
N VAL A 338 -12.11 14.41 29.91
CA VAL A 338 -11.51 15.67 29.48
C VAL A 338 -12.60 16.64 29.00
N PRO A 339 -12.77 17.81 29.64
CA PRO A 339 -13.66 18.87 29.18
C PRO A 339 -13.32 19.41 27.80
N MET A 340 -14.30 19.87 27.03
CA MET A 340 -14.11 20.29 25.62
C MET A 340 -14.40 21.77 25.35
N VAL A 341 -13.61 22.38 24.48
CA VAL A 341 -13.99 23.56 23.69
C VAL A 341 -14.31 23.09 22.29
N CYS A 342 -15.55 23.24 21.87
CA CYS A 342 -16.07 22.70 20.62
C CYS A 342 -16.21 23.80 19.56
N TRP A 343 -15.50 23.65 18.43
CA TRP A 343 -15.59 24.56 17.29
C TRP A 343 -15.89 23.77 15.99
N PRO A 344 -17.18 23.53 15.68
CA PRO A 344 -17.59 22.56 14.66
C PRO A 344 -17.53 23.10 13.23
N TYR A 345 -17.07 22.27 12.28
CA TYR A 345 -17.01 22.61 10.86
C TYR A 345 -18.15 22.00 10.03
N PHE A 346 -18.34 20.67 10.06
CA PHE A 346 -19.22 19.98 9.12
C PHE A 346 -19.88 18.69 9.65
N VAL A 347 -20.89 18.23 8.91
CA VAL A 347 -21.62 16.97 9.12
C VAL A 347 -22.26 16.88 10.50
N ASP A 348 -21.72 16.11 11.42
CA ASP A 348 -22.29 15.84 12.74
C ASP A 348 -21.79 16.80 13.82
N GLN A 349 -20.73 17.54 13.53
CA GLN A 349 -19.95 18.29 14.52
C GLN A 349 -20.77 19.36 15.23
N GLN A 350 -21.66 20.06 14.52
CA GLN A 350 -22.59 21.04 15.10
C GLN A 350 -23.51 20.40 16.16
N VAL A 351 -24.01 19.20 15.88
CA VAL A 351 -24.89 18.44 16.79
C VAL A 351 -24.11 17.92 18.00
N ASN A 352 -22.90 17.39 17.78
CA ASN A 352 -22.02 16.91 18.84
C ASN A 352 -21.60 18.06 19.79
N SER A 353 -21.22 19.22 19.24
CA SER A 353 -20.90 20.44 19.99
C SER A 353 -22.06 20.85 20.90
N ARG A 354 -23.28 20.87 20.34
CA ARG A 354 -24.50 21.19 21.08
C ARG A 354 -24.77 20.19 22.21
N PHE A 355 -24.52 18.90 22.01
CA PHE A 355 -24.66 17.87 23.04
C PHE A 355 -23.62 17.99 24.16
N VAL A 356 -22.35 18.26 23.84
CA VAL A 356 -21.29 18.55 24.81
C VAL A 356 -21.66 19.73 25.73
N ALA A 357 -22.17 20.82 25.16
CA ALA A 357 -22.48 22.05 25.91
C ALA A 357 -23.84 22.03 26.64
N GLU A 358 -24.82 21.23 26.19
CA GLU A 358 -26.19 21.28 26.72
C GLU A 358 -26.72 19.99 27.35
N VAL A 359 -26.28 18.82 26.88
CA VAL A 359 -26.81 17.53 27.34
C VAL A 359 -25.83 16.90 28.34
N TRP A 360 -24.56 16.78 27.94
CA TRP A 360 -23.53 16.18 28.77
C TRP A 360 -22.81 17.19 29.68
N LYS A 361 -23.02 18.50 29.47
CA LYS A 361 -22.52 19.61 30.32
C LYS A 361 -21.01 19.56 30.62
N MET A 362 -20.22 19.08 29.67
CA MET A 362 -18.76 18.90 29.80
C MET A 362 -17.92 19.87 28.95
N GLY A 363 -18.53 20.90 28.34
CA GLY A 363 -17.77 21.84 27.51
C GLY A 363 -18.50 23.09 27.06
N VAL A 364 -17.83 23.85 26.20
CA VAL A 364 -18.27 25.13 25.62
C VAL A 364 -18.40 24.99 24.10
N ASP A 365 -19.53 25.42 23.56
CA ASP A 365 -19.85 25.43 22.12
C ASP A 365 -19.57 26.84 21.53
N MET A 366 -18.51 26.96 20.72
CA MET A 366 -18.11 28.22 20.05
C MET A 366 -18.96 28.56 18.82
N LYS A 367 -19.69 27.59 18.26
CA LYS A 367 -20.58 27.76 17.09
C LYS A 367 -19.84 28.34 15.88
N ASP A 368 -20.53 29.19 15.12
CA ASP A 368 -20.12 29.71 13.81
C ASP A 368 -19.06 30.84 13.88
N THR A 369 -18.46 31.13 15.04
CA THR A 369 -17.54 32.28 15.25
C THR A 369 -16.20 31.87 15.87
N CYS A 370 -15.09 32.37 15.30
CA CYS A 370 -13.72 32.14 15.79
C CYS A 370 -12.98 33.49 15.95
N ASP A 371 -13.15 34.10 17.12
CA ASP A 371 -12.48 35.32 17.56
C ASP A 371 -11.56 34.99 18.75
N ARG A 372 -10.37 35.58 18.81
CA ARG A 372 -9.37 35.32 19.86
C ARG A 372 -9.88 35.51 21.29
N LEU A 373 -10.77 36.48 21.55
CA LEU A 373 -11.35 36.72 22.87
C LEU A 373 -12.39 35.65 23.22
N LEU A 374 -13.12 35.12 22.22
CA LEU A 374 -14.02 33.99 22.41
C LEU A 374 -13.24 32.69 22.68
N VAL A 375 -12.16 32.44 21.93
CA VAL A 375 -11.26 31.29 22.14
C VAL A 375 -10.61 31.37 23.52
N GLU A 376 -10.01 32.51 23.87
CA GLU A 376 -9.42 32.75 25.20
C GLU A 376 -10.43 32.47 26.31
N LYS A 377 -11.63 33.06 26.20
CA LYS A 377 -12.70 32.88 27.17
C LYS A 377 -13.16 31.43 27.26
N ALA A 378 -13.29 30.71 26.14
CA ALA A 378 -13.71 29.31 26.15
C ALA A 378 -12.67 28.40 26.83
N VAL A 379 -11.38 28.62 26.55
CA VAL A 379 -10.29 27.92 27.24
C VAL A 379 -10.27 28.29 28.73
N ARG A 380 -10.35 29.57 29.11
CA ARG A 380 -10.47 30.00 30.52
C ARG A 380 -11.73 29.45 31.20
N ASP A 381 -12.85 29.29 30.51
CA ASP A 381 -14.07 28.74 31.09
C ASP A 381 -13.90 27.26 31.45
N ILE A 382 -13.25 26.45 30.61
CA ILE A 382 -13.00 25.02 30.93
C ILE A 382 -11.75 24.78 31.78
N MET A 383 -10.74 25.67 31.76
CA MET A 383 -9.46 25.52 32.48
C MET A 383 -9.35 26.34 33.78
N ASP A 384 -10.26 27.30 34.02
CA ASP A 384 -10.31 28.12 35.24
C ASP A 384 -11.76 28.30 35.74
N SER A 385 -12.53 29.18 35.08
CA SER A 385 -13.69 29.88 35.67
C SER A 385 -14.83 28.94 36.08
N LYS A 386 -15.00 27.84 35.33
CA LYS A 386 -15.99 26.79 35.56
C LYS A 386 -15.37 25.40 35.49
N HIS A 387 -14.03 25.29 35.63
CA HIS A 387 -13.31 24.01 35.48
C HIS A 387 -13.99 22.90 36.30
N ASN A 388 -14.24 23.16 37.59
CA ASN A 388 -14.89 22.19 38.48
C ASN A 388 -16.27 21.71 37.99
N VAL A 389 -17.05 22.55 37.28
CA VAL A 389 -18.37 22.19 36.76
C VAL A 389 -18.25 21.25 35.55
N TYR A 390 -17.42 21.64 34.58
CA TYR A 390 -17.22 20.83 33.38
C TYR A 390 -16.46 19.54 33.68
N THR A 391 -15.44 19.60 34.53
CA THR A 391 -14.68 18.43 35.01
C THR A 391 -15.55 17.48 35.82
N GLN A 392 -16.40 17.95 36.73
CA GLN A 392 -17.34 17.07 37.45
C GLN A 392 -18.30 16.33 36.50
N SER A 393 -18.77 17.00 35.44
CA SER A 393 -19.57 16.33 34.40
C SER A 393 -18.73 15.34 33.58
N ALA A 394 -17.55 15.75 33.12
CA ALA A 394 -16.66 14.90 32.32
C ALA A 394 -16.24 13.64 33.10
N ASP A 395 -15.82 13.78 34.37
CA ASP A 395 -15.52 12.66 35.27
C ASP A 395 -16.76 11.75 35.48
N THR A 396 -17.97 12.31 35.52
CA THR A 396 -19.23 11.53 35.61
C THR A 396 -19.46 10.68 34.35
N TRP A 397 -19.32 11.26 33.16
CA TRP A 397 -19.50 10.52 31.91
C TRP A 397 -18.36 9.53 31.63
N ALA A 398 -17.14 9.83 32.07
CA ALA A 398 -16.00 8.91 32.03
C ALA A 398 -16.24 7.68 32.93
N ASN A 399 -16.81 7.87 34.12
CA ASN A 399 -17.21 6.76 34.99
C ASN A 399 -18.31 5.91 34.32
N LEU A 400 -19.35 6.52 33.73
CA LEU A 400 -20.37 5.77 32.99
C LEU A 400 -19.80 5.04 31.76
N ALA A 401 -18.84 5.64 31.05
CA ALA A 401 -18.14 4.98 29.95
C ALA A 401 -17.34 3.76 30.44
N LYS A 402 -16.62 3.90 31.56
CA LYS A 402 -15.83 2.83 32.21
C LYS A 402 -16.74 1.72 32.79
N GLU A 403 -17.92 2.06 33.30
CA GLU A 403 -18.96 1.10 33.68
C GLU A 403 -19.54 0.37 32.46
N SER A 404 -19.79 1.05 31.34
CA SER A 404 -20.39 0.47 30.12
C SER A 404 -19.55 -0.65 29.47
N ILE A 405 -18.22 -0.60 29.64
CA ILE A 405 -17.28 -1.61 29.14
C ILE A 405 -16.95 -2.70 30.17
N SER A 406 -17.44 -2.58 31.41
CA SER A 406 -17.30 -3.60 32.45
C SER A 406 -18.04 -4.89 32.08
N LYS A 407 -17.77 -6.02 32.76
CA LYS A 407 -18.37 -7.34 32.43
C LYS A 407 -19.91 -7.39 32.42
N MET A 408 -20.60 -6.42 33.02
CA MET A 408 -22.07 -6.29 33.00
C MET A 408 -22.55 -4.96 32.38
N GLY A 409 -21.63 -4.13 31.90
CA GLY A 409 -21.93 -2.83 31.31
C GLY A 409 -22.64 -2.93 29.97
N SER A 410 -23.36 -1.86 29.59
CA SER A 410 -24.23 -1.85 28.41
C SER A 410 -23.52 -2.27 27.11
N SER A 411 -22.32 -1.73 26.83
CA SER A 411 -21.54 -2.04 25.64
C SER A 411 -20.93 -3.44 25.65
N ALA A 412 -20.49 -3.94 26.81
CA ALA A 412 -20.03 -5.32 26.94
C ALA A 412 -21.20 -6.32 26.76
N VAL A 413 -22.37 -6.02 27.33
CA VAL A 413 -23.60 -6.80 27.17
C VAL A 413 -24.10 -6.78 25.72
N HIS A 414 -24.02 -5.63 25.03
CA HIS A 414 -24.37 -5.54 23.61
C HIS A 414 -23.36 -6.26 22.71
N LEU A 415 -22.06 -6.19 22.98
CA LEU A 415 -21.06 -7.02 22.29
C LEU A 415 -21.29 -8.52 22.56
N GLY A 416 -21.71 -8.90 23.77
CA GLY A 416 -22.13 -10.26 24.10
C GLY A 416 -23.40 -10.71 23.37
N ARG A 417 -24.41 -9.83 23.25
CA ARG A 417 -25.64 -10.05 22.47
C ARG A 417 -25.36 -10.13 20.97
N PHE A 418 -24.34 -9.42 20.50
CA PHE A 418 -23.87 -9.49 19.11
C PHE A 418 -23.19 -10.83 18.85
N LYS A 419 -22.22 -11.22 19.69
CA LYS A 419 -21.54 -12.52 19.62
C LYS A 419 -22.50 -13.72 19.75
N SER A 420 -23.59 -13.60 20.51
CA SER A 420 -24.57 -14.69 20.68
C SER A 420 -25.63 -14.79 19.57
N TRP A 421 -25.63 -13.88 18.59
CA TRP A 421 -26.65 -13.80 17.53
C TRP A 421 -26.69 -15.05 16.64
N GLU A 422 -25.56 -15.71 16.38
CA GLU A 422 -25.50 -16.99 15.64
C GLU A 422 -26.42 -18.07 16.25
N ASN A 423 -26.46 -18.15 17.59
CA ASN A 423 -27.24 -19.17 18.29
C ASN A 423 -28.76 -18.94 18.17
N TYR A 424 -29.21 -17.75 17.81
CA TYR A 424 -30.64 -17.40 17.74
C TYR A 424 -31.33 -17.85 16.45
N GLN A 425 -30.59 -18.07 15.35
CA GLN A 425 -31.18 -18.51 14.07
C GLN A 425 -31.48 -20.02 14.01
N CYS A 426 -30.92 -20.82 14.93
CA CYS A 426 -31.10 -22.28 14.95
C CYS A 426 -32.47 -22.76 15.51
N ARG A 427 -33.51 -21.91 15.50
CA ARG A 427 -34.90 -22.30 15.83
C ARG A 427 -35.91 -21.62 14.90
N PRO A 428 -36.72 -22.37 14.12
CA PRO A 428 -37.72 -21.80 13.22
C PRO A 428 -38.98 -21.35 13.99
N THR A 429 -38.91 -20.22 14.67
CA THR A 429 -40.09 -19.58 15.27
C THR A 429 -40.87 -18.81 14.21
N LYS A 430 -42.13 -19.21 13.98
CA LYS A 430 -43.09 -18.45 13.16
C LYS A 430 -43.20 -16.99 13.67
N PRO A 431 -43.50 -16.00 12.80
CA PRO A 431 -43.77 -14.64 13.25
C PRO A 431 -44.89 -14.66 14.31
N PRO A 432 -44.72 -14.02 15.48
CA PRO A 432 -45.76 -13.95 16.49
C PRO A 432 -47.00 -13.27 15.93
N LYS A 433 -48.18 -13.82 16.23
CA LYS A 433 -49.43 -13.07 16.09
C LYS A 433 -49.42 -11.92 17.10
N LEU A 434 -50.09 -10.82 16.77
CA LEU A 434 -50.60 -9.92 17.81
C LEU A 434 -51.68 -10.68 18.58
N ASP A 435 -51.37 -11.09 19.80
CA ASP A 435 -52.35 -11.40 20.83
C ASP A 435 -52.17 -10.40 21.98
N ILE A 436 -53.10 -9.45 22.06
CA ILE A 436 -53.09 -8.40 23.08
C ILE A 436 -53.64 -9.00 24.37
N ASN A 437 -52.81 -9.11 25.42
CA ASN A 437 -53.34 -9.22 26.76
C ASN A 437 -52.41 -8.66 27.86
N VAL A 438 -53.03 -8.19 28.93
CA VAL A 438 -52.41 -7.33 29.95
C VAL A 438 -52.34 -8.07 31.29
N LYS A 439 -51.18 -8.03 31.98
CA LYS A 439 -51.09 -7.88 33.45
C LYS A 439 -49.67 -7.58 33.96
N SER A 440 -49.62 -7.19 35.23
CA SER A 440 -48.55 -6.47 35.93
C SER A 440 -47.68 -7.37 36.83
N PRO A 441 -46.53 -6.88 37.37
CA PRO A 441 -45.46 -7.72 37.95
C PRO A 441 -45.55 -7.93 39.47
N THR A 442 -44.70 -8.80 40.06
CA THR A 442 -44.40 -8.76 41.52
C THR A 442 -43.10 -9.51 41.95
N THR A 443 -42.21 -8.78 42.64
CA THR A 443 -41.43 -9.14 43.87
C THR A 443 -40.45 -10.36 44.01
N THR A 444 -39.14 -10.04 43.99
CA THR A 444 -38.12 -10.14 45.10
C THR A 444 -37.56 -11.45 45.73
N VAL A 445 -36.24 -11.38 46.01
CA VAL A 445 -35.49 -11.73 47.27
C VAL A 445 -34.73 -13.08 47.45
N ALA A 446 -33.43 -13.03 47.10
CA ALA A 446 -32.22 -13.18 47.96
C ALA A 446 -31.82 -14.52 48.68
N ALA A 447 -30.65 -14.43 49.36
CA ALA A 447 -29.99 -15.37 50.31
C ALA A 447 -29.24 -16.60 49.73
N THR A 448 -28.11 -17.09 50.29
CA THR A 448 -26.84 -16.49 50.82
C THR A 448 -25.80 -17.62 51.12
N GLU A 449 -24.51 -17.28 51.28
CA GLU A 449 -23.51 -17.92 52.23
C GLU A 449 -23.04 -19.40 52.03
N THR A 450 -21.88 -19.90 52.53
CA THR A 450 -20.47 -19.42 52.75
C THR A 450 -19.52 -20.64 53.02
N CYS A 451 -18.20 -20.40 53.28
CA CYS A 451 -17.07 -21.31 53.68
C CYS A 451 -16.20 -21.86 52.51
N GLY A 452 -14.85 -22.03 52.58
CA GLY A 452 -13.81 -21.71 53.58
C GLY A 452 -13.37 -22.91 54.46
N GLY A 453 -12.10 -23.29 54.67
CA GLY A 453 -10.76 -22.86 54.19
C GLY A 453 -9.79 -24.08 54.18
N TYR A 454 -8.48 -24.08 54.54
CA TYR A 454 -7.47 -23.03 54.85
C TYR A 454 -6.08 -23.71 55.08
N LEU A 455 -4.94 -23.05 54.74
CA LEU A 455 -3.52 -23.34 55.17
C LEU A 455 -2.85 -24.67 54.70
N ALA A 456 -1.51 -24.88 54.66
CA ALA A 456 -0.32 -24.00 54.48
C ALA A 456 1.01 -24.83 54.30
N GLU A 457 2.15 -24.12 54.14
CA GLU A 457 3.57 -24.46 54.48
C GLU A 457 4.56 -25.19 53.51
N ASP A 458 5.71 -24.50 53.32
CA ASP A 458 7.14 -24.92 53.31
C ASP A 458 7.95 -25.37 52.06
N ASP A 459 9.30 -25.22 52.19
CA ASP A 459 10.24 -24.76 51.14
C ASP A 459 11.58 -25.59 51.00
N PRO A 460 12.83 -25.04 50.99
CA PRO A 460 13.72 -25.05 49.81
C PRO A 460 14.88 -26.08 49.81
N THR A 461 15.58 -26.24 48.66
CA THR A 461 17.07 -26.34 48.48
C THR A 461 17.46 -26.74 47.02
N ARG A 462 18.67 -26.56 46.44
CA ARG A 462 19.76 -25.54 46.54
C ARG A 462 20.79 -25.75 45.38
N THR A 463 21.59 -24.72 45.06
CA THR A 463 22.95 -24.75 44.40
C THR A 463 23.17 -25.03 42.88
N LYS A 464 24.00 -24.17 42.26
CA LYS A 464 24.83 -24.34 41.02
C LYS A 464 26.32 -24.58 41.48
N PRO A 465 27.44 -24.46 40.69
CA PRO A 465 27.67 -24.12 39.26
C PRO A 465 28.86 -24.87 38.55
N SER A 466 29.38 -24.30 37.43
CA SER A 466 30.71 -24.46 36.75
C SER A 466 30.72 -25.21 35.39
N ARG A 467 31.71 -25.02 34.47
CA ARG A 467 32.31 -23.79 33.87
C ARG A 467 33.15 -24.15 32.60
N LEU A 468 33.31 -23.19 31.66
CA LEU A 468 34.48 -22.96 30.77
C LEU A 468 34.83 -23.88 29.55
N THR A 469 34.68 -23.28 28.33
CA THR A 469 35.63 -23.20 27.17
C THR A 469 36.07 -24.38 26.29
N SER A 470 35.83 -24.24 24.96
CA SER A 470 36.83 -24.02 23.87
C SER A 470 36.84 -24.93 22.61
N LEU A 471 36.74 -24.24 21.45
CA LEU A 471 37.34 -24.47 20.11
C LEU A 471 37.31 -25.84 19.39
N LEU A 472 36.51 -25.85 18.32
CA LEU A 472 36.88 -26.05 16.89
C LEU A 472 37.52 -27.35 16.33
N LEU A 473 37.04 -27.65 15.11
CA LEU A 473 37.70 -28.27 13.94
C LEU A 473 37.73 -29.81 13.72
N ALA A 474 37.58 -30.15 12.43
CA ALA A 474 38.02 -31.35 11.70
C ALA A 474 37.21 -32.69 11.75
N SER A 475 36.36 -32.84 10.73
CA SER A 475 36.50 -33.88 9.67
C SER A 475 36.41 -35.40 9.97
N ARG A 476 35.23 -35.94 9.62
CA ARG A 476 35.00 -37.14 8.74
C ARG A 476 35.45 -38.58 9.15
N LEU A 477 34.49 -39.49 8.91
CA LEU A 477 34.59 -40.79 8.17
C LEU A 477 34.80 -42.15 8.90
N LEU A 478 33.80 -43.03 8.67
CA LEU A 478 33.81 -44.50 8.40
C LEU A 478 33.47 -45.54 9.51
N HIS A 479 32.34 -46.22 9.26
CA HIS A 479 32.02 -47.67 9.46
C HIS A 479 32.18 -48.34 10.85
N THR A 480 31.51 -49.45 11.19
CA THR A 480 30.82 -50.54 10.42
C THR A 480 29.40 -50.81 10.96
N THR A 481 28.31 -50.91 10.18
CA THR A 481 27.88 -51.96 9.22
C THR A 481 27.62 -53.37 9.76
N SER A 482 26.37 -53.86 9.62
CA SER A 482 25.91 -55.23 9.28
C SER A 482 24.38 -55.36 9.49
N VAL A 483 23.58 -56.28 8.95
CA VAL A 483 23.58 -57.29 7.85
C VAL A 483 22.12 -57.78 7.75
N LEU A 484 21.42 -58.13 6.65
CA LEU A 484 21.43 -57.94 5.18
C LEU A 484 19.93 -58.15 4.73
N GLN A 485 19.43 -58.28 3.49
CA GLN A 485 19.99 -58.47 2.13
C GLN A 485 19.00 -57.98 1.04
N SER A 486 19.31 -58.27 -0.23
CA SER A 486 18.43 -58.22 -1.43
C SER A 486 18.28 -59.68 -1.98
N PRO A 487 17.71 -60.02 -3.17
CA PRO A 487 18.12 -59.51 -4.50
C PRO A 487 17.02 -59.37 -5.58
N TYR A 488 17.42 -58.85 -6.74
CA TYR A 488 16.69 -58.75 -8.00
C TYR A 488 17.52 -59.39 -9.12
N ASN A 489 16.94 -60.18 -10.04
CA ASN A 489 17.43 -60.33 -11.43
C ASN A 489 16.45 -61.13 -12.34
N PRO A 490 16.55 -61.01 -13.68
CA PRO A 490 15.48 -61.37 -14.63
C PRO A 490 15.77 -62.61 -15.50
N SER A 491 14.78 -63.06 -16.30
CA SER A 491 15.08 -63.88 -17.48
C SER A 491 13.98 -63.87 -18.57
N LYS A 492 14.45 -64.02 -19.83
CA LYS A 492 13.74 -64.48 -21.05
C LYS A 492 12.80 -63.53 -21.81
N GLN A 493 12.57 -63.94 -23.06
CA GLN A 493 12.25 -63.14 -24.25
C GLN A 493 11.39 -64.01 -25.20
N GLU A 494 10.87 -63.39 -26.26
CA GLU A 494 10.27 -63.98 -27.49
C GLU A 494 8.79 -64.42 -27.50
N SER A 495 8.08 -63.85 -28.50
CA SER A 495 6.93 -64.37 -29.27
C SER A 495 5.80 -65.10 -28.53
N ASN A 496 4.54 -64.63 -28.64
CA ASN A 496 3.87 -64.61 -29.95
C ASN A 496 2.86 -63.47 -30.14
N SER A 497 2.51 -63.20 -31.40
CA SER A 497 1.72 -62.05 -31.82
C SER A 497 0.26 -62.37 -32.18
N SER A 498 -0.53 -61.29 -32.25
CA SER A 498 -1.64 -61.00 -33.18
C SER A 498 -3.07 -61.02 -32.63
N ILE A 499 -3.86 -60.06 -33.14
CA ILE A 499 -5.32 -59.87 -33.00
C ILE A 499 -5.76 -59.43 -31.58
N SER A 500 -6.40 -58.28 -31.36
CA SER A 500 -6.91 -57.25 -32.28
C SER A 500 -6.62 -55.81 -31.80
N ILE A 501 -6.20 -54.95 -32.73
CA ILE A 501 -6.19 -53.48 -32.54
C ILE A 501 -7.59 -52.98 -32.93
N GLN A 502 -8.46 -52.69 -31.96
CA GLN A 502 -9.74 -52.01 -32.26
C GLN A 502 -10.36 -51.26 -31.07
N ASN A 503 -10.27 -51.77 -29.84
CA ASN A 503 -11.11 -51.31 -28.71
C ASN A 503 -10.40 -50.38 -27.70
N ASN A 504 -9.41 -49.58 -28.09
CA ASN A 504 -8.69 -48.70 -27.15
C ASN A 504 -8.28 -47.33 -27.73
N MET A 505 -9.07 -46.77 -28.65
CA MET A 505 -8.90 -45.40 -29.16
C MET A 505 -9.87 -44.36 -28.58
N ASP A 506 -10.90 -44.81 -27.83
CA ASP A 506 -12.01 -43.94 -27.37
C ASP A 506 -11.96 -43.54 -25.88
N GLN A 507 -10.89 -43.89 -25.14
CA GLN A 507 -10.70 -43.49 -23.73
C GLN A 507 -9.60 -42.44 -23.50
N GLN A 508 -9.03 -41.85 -24.56
CA GLN A 508 -7.89 -40.92 -24.45
C GLN A 508 -8.15 -39.59 -25.18
N LYS A 509 -9.25 -38.90 -24.82
CA LYS A 509 -9.76 -37.73 -25.59
C LYS A 509 -10.22 -36.50 -24.79
N ASN A 510 -10.16 -36.52 -23.45
CA ASN A 510 -10.72 -35.46 -22.59
C ASN A 510 -9.68 -34.68 -21.75
N THR A 511 -8.38 -34.82 -21.99
CA THR A 511 -7.35 -33.95 -21.39
C THR A 511 -7.18 -32.69 -22.25
N ILE A 512 -7.59 -31.53 -21.72
CA ILE A 512 -7.40 -30.24 -22.38
C ILE A 512 -5.90 -29.91 -22.41
N GLU A 513 -5.37 -29.54 -23.58
CA GLU A 513 -3.97 -29.10 -23.72
C GLU A 513 -3.69 -27.81 -22.91
N PRO A 514 -2.50 -27.68 -22.29
CA PRO A 514 -2.19 -26.58 -21.39
C PRO A 514 -2.23 -25.23 -22.10
N HIS A 515 -3.05 -24.32 -21.57
CA HIS A 515 -3.12 -22.92 -21.97
C HIS A 515 -2.72 -22.03 -20.80
N VAL A 516 -1.62 -21.30 -20.98
CA VAL A 516 -1.07 -20.31 -20.05
C VAL A 516 -1.41 -18.90 -20.54
N LEU A 517 -1.94 -18.06 -19.65
CA LEU A 517 -1.98 -16.61 -19.84
C LEU A 517 -0.74 -15.98 -19.21
N ILE A 518 -0.04 -15.09 -19.90
CA ILE A 518 1.06 -14.29 -19.35
C ILE A 518 0.65 -12.82 -19.35
N PHE A 519 0.80 -12.12 -18.21
CA PHE A 519 0.54 -10.68 -18.11
C PHE A 519 1.64 -10.00 -17.27
N PRO A 520 2.63 -9.33 -17.91
CA PRO A 520 3.73 -8.65 -17.24
C PRO A 520 3.41 -7.20 -16.86
N LEU A 521 4.19 -6.64 -15.94
CA LEU A 521 4.22 -5.20 -15.63
C LEU A 521 4.64 -4.37 -16.87
N PRO A 522 4.09 -3.17 -17.11
CA PRO A 522 4.17 -2.49 -18.40
C PRO A 522 5.42 -1.61 -18.49
N PHE A 523 6.59 -2.22 -18.34
CA PHE A 523 7.90 -1.57 -18.57
C PHE A 523 8.83 -2.48 -19.38
N GLN A 524 9.88 -1.91 -20.00
CA GLN A 524 10.75 -2.68 -20.91
C GLN A 524 11.43 -3.89 -20.25
N GLY A 525 11.88 -3.77 -19.00
CA GLY A 525 12.53 -4.87 -18.27
C GLY A 525 11.63 -6.11 -18.11
N PRO A 526 10.47 -5.97 -17.44
CA PRO A 526 9.51 -7.06 -17.27
C PRO A 526 8.99 -7.66 -18.59
N VAL A 527 8.68 -6.81 -19.58
CA VAL A 527 8.18 -7.28 -20.89
C VAL A 527 9.27 -8.02 -21.69
N ASN A 528 10.54 -7.57 -21.67
CA ASN A 528 11.65 -8.30 -22.30
C ASN A 528 11.82 -9.70 -21.71
N CYS A 529 11.81 -9.83 -20.38
CA CYS A 529 11.89 -11.13 -19.72
C CYS A 529 10.67 -12.01 -20.01
N SER A 530 9.47 -11.47 -19.89
CA SER A 530 8.25 -12.26 -20.05
C SER A 530 8.04 -12.74 -21.49
N LEU A 531 8.46 -11.99 -22.51
CA LEU A 531 8.48 -12.47 -23.90
C LEU A 531 9.46 -13.63 -24.11
N LYS A 532 10.61 -13.63 -23.42
CA LYS A 532 11.58 -14.75 -23.46
C LYS A 532 11.03 -16.00 -22.76
N LEU A 533 10.33 -15.82 -21.63
CA LEU A 533 9.60 -16.91 -20.96
C LEU A 533 8.47 -17.46 -21.85
N ALA A 534 7.68 -16.59 -22.48
CA ALA A 534 6.62 -16.99 -23.40
C ALA A 534 7.13 -17.89 -24.53
N GLU A 535 8.25 -17.50 -25.17
CA GLU A 535 8.86 -18.31 -26.24
C GLU A 535 9.41 -19.64 -25.71
N LEU A 536 9.97 -19.70 -24.50
CA LEU A 536 10.41 -20.95 -23.87
C LEU A 536 9.25 -21.94 -23.63
N LEU A 537 8.07 -21.43 -23.23
CA LEU A 537 6.86 -22.25 -23.08
C LEU A 537 6.30 -22.68 -24.45
N CYS A 538 6.30 -21.80 -25.45
CA CYS A 538 5.89 -22.14 -26.82
C CYS A 538 6.79 -23.20 -27.47
N LEU A 539 8.11 -23.11 -27.26
CA LEU A 539 9.10 -24.13 -27.68
C LEU A 539 8.84 -25.50 -27.04
N SER A 540 8.19 -25.51 -25.87
CA SER A 540 7.80 -26.71 -25.12
C SER A 540 6.40 -27.23 -25.48
N GLY A 541 5.72 -26.61 -26.45
CA GLY A 541 4.41 -27.02 -26.96
C GLY A 541 3.20 -26.49 -26.17
N ILE A 542 3.42 -25.70 -25.12
CA ILE A 542 2.35 -25.09 -24.32
C ILE A 542 1.67 -23.98 -25.15
N HIS A 543 0.34 -23.84 -25.03
CA HIS A 543 -0.38 -22.72 -25.64
C HIS A 543 -0.24 -21.48 -24.75
N VAL A 544 0.16 -20.34 -25.32
CA VAL A 544 0.46 -19.11 -24.57
C VAL A 544 -0.33 -17.95 -25.14
N THR A 545 -1.23 -17.37 -24.35
CA THR A 545 -1.74 -16.02 -24.62
C THR A 545 -0.89 -15.02 -23.85
N PHE A 546 -0.20 -14.12 -24.56
CA PHE A 546 0.54 -13.01 -23.97
C PHE A 546 -0.32 -11.75 -24.02
N LEU A 547 -0.79 -11.32 -22.85
CA LEU A 547 -1.50 -10.05 -22.68
C LEU A 547 -0.49 -8.96 -22.39
N ASN A 548 -0.59 -7.82 -23.07
CA ASN A 548 0.22 -6.64 -22.80
C ASN A 548 -0.66 -5.40 -22.73
N THR A 549 -0.21 -4.33 -22.09
CA THR A 549 -0.94 -3.07 -22.09
C THR A 549 -0.70 -2.29 -23.40
N GLU A 550 -1.67 -1.49 -23.82
CA GLU A 550 -1.57 -0.77 -25.10
C GLU A 550 -0.41 0.24 -25.16
N HIS A 551 -0.06 0.89 -24.05
CA HIS A 551 1.07 1.83 -23.97
C HIS A 551 2.40 1.18 -24.36
N ILE A 552 2.66 -0.05 -23.92
CA ILE A 552 3.90 -0.78 -24.27
C ILE A 552 3.77 -1.54 -25.58
N HIS A 553 2.57 -2.02 -25.93
CA HIS A 553 2.37 -2.76 -27.17
C HIS A 553 2.65 -1.89 -28.41
N ARG A 554 2.20 -0.63 -28.45
CA ARG A 554 2.34 0.23 -29.64
C ARG A 554 3.82 0.54 -29.99
N PRO A 555 4.71 0.95 -29.06
CA PRO A 555 6.14 1.13 -29.34
C PRO A 555 6.87 -0.19 -29.64
N LEU A 556 6.50 -1.29 -28.97
CA LEU A 556 7.07 -2.61 -29.24
C LEU A 556 6.81 -3.04 -30.70
N LEU A 557 5.60 -2.83 -31.22
CA LEU A 557 5.29 -3.05 -32.65
C LEU A 557 6.06 -2.10 -33.58
N ARG A 558 6.31 -0.85 -33.15
CA ARG A 558 6.99 0.18 -33.95
C ARG A 558 8.50 -0.08 -34.08
N HIS A 559 9.11 -0.73 -33.09
CA HIS A 559 10.56 -0.86 -32.98
C HIS A 559 11.09 -2.30 -33.09
N THR A 560 10.23 -3.32 -33.05
CA THR A 560 10.62 -4.73 -33.12
C THR A 560 9.86 -5.51 -34.20
N GLN A 561 10.32 -6.73 -34.46
CA GLN A 561 9.65 -7.71 -35.30
C GLN A 561 8.83 -8.72 -34.47
N VAL A 562 8.27 -8.31 -33.33
CA VAL A 562 7.63 -9.24 -32.37
C VAL A 562 6.49 -10.06 -32.99
N LEU A 563 5.68 -9.49 -33.89
CA LEU A 563 4.61 -10.24 -34.55
C LEU A 563 5.16 -11.31 -35.53
N SER A 564 6.10 -10.98 -36.42
CA SER A 564 6.68 -11.97 -37.35
C SER A 564 7.60 -12.98 -36.65
N ARG A 565 8.15 -12.63 -35.48
CA ARG A 565 8.74 -13.60 -34.55
C ARG A 565 7.67 -14.57 -34.05
N PHE A 566 6.66 -14.10 -33.33
CA PHE A 566 5.74 -15.00 -32.63
C PHE A 566 4.74 -15.74 -33.54
N ASN A 567 4.42 -15.21 -34.72
CA ASN A 567 3.55 -15.87 -35.73
C ASN A 567 4.08 -17.24 -36.22
N ARG A 568 5.33 -17.63 -35.91
CA ARG A 568 5.85 -18.99 -36.19
C ARG A 568 5.32 -20.05 -35.21
N TYR A 569 4.76 -19.63 -34.08
CA TYR A 569 4.20 -20.51 -33.05
C TYR A 569 2.67 -20.52 -33.19
N PRO A 570 2.05 -21.57 -33.76
CA PRO A 570 0.59 -21.67 -33.87
C PRO A 570 -0.09 -21.80 -32.50
N ASN A 571 0.70 -22.00 -31.45
CA ASN A 571 0.36 -22.06 -30.04
C ASN A 571 0.64 -20.74 -29.29
N PHE A 572 0.82 -19.61 -29.98
CA PHE A 572 0.95 -18.29 -29.36
C PHE A 572 -0.16 -17.33 -29.81
N LYS A 573 -0.69 -16.54 -28.87
CA LYS A 573 -1.60 -15.41 -29.15
C LYS A 573 -1.05 -14.14 -28.49
N PHE A 574 -1.07 -13.02 -29.21
CA PHE A 574 -0.81 -11.69 -28.64
C PHE A 574 -2.16 -10.97 -28.43
N GLU A 575 -2.44 -10.53 -27.21
CA GLU A 575 -3.62 -9.75 -26.84
C GLU A 575 -3.22 -8.40 -26.22
N THR A 576 -4.15 -7.44 -26.23
CA THR A 576 -3.96 -6.13 -25.61
C THR A 576 -5.10 -5.75 -24.67
N VAL A 577 -4.76 -5.01 -23.61
CA VAL A 577 -5.70 -4.34 -22.71
C VAL A 577 -5.39 -2.84 -22.61
N PRO A 578 -6.39 -1.94 -22.68
CA PRO A 578 -6.21 -0.53 -22.36
C PRO A 578 -5.71 -0.31 -20.93
N ASP A 579 -4.85 0.68 -20.74
CA ASP A 579 -4.19 1.06 -19.48
C ASP A 579 -4.47 2.50 -19.03
N GLY A 580 -5.27 3.26 -19.79
CA GLY A 580 -5.59 4.65 -19.47
C GLY A 580 -4.48 5.66 -19.80
N LEU A 581 -3.34 5.24 -20.35
CA LEU A 581 -2.21 6.11 -20.61
C LEU A 581 -2.33 6.79 -21.99
N GLU A 582 -2.57 8.11 -21.99
CA GLU A 582 -2.85 8.88 -23.21
C GLU A 582 -1.66 9.07 -24.17
N HIS A 583 -0.44 8.70 -23.80
CA HIS A 583 0.78 9.17 -24.47
C HIS A 583 1.65 8.04 -25.06
N GLU A 584 2.21 8.28 -26.25
CA GLU A 584 3.19 7.37 -26.88
C GLU A 584 4.62 7.47 -26.28
N LYS A 585 4.88 8.40 -25.37
CA LYS A 585 6.21 8.61 -24.78
C LYS A 585 6.42 7.65 -23.60
N PRO A 586 7.46 6.79 -23.60
CA PRO A 586 7.75 5.89 -22.49
C PRO A 586 7.86 6.65 -21.16
N VAL A 587 7.25 6.09 -20.12
CA VAL A 587 7.17 6.71 -18.79
C VAL A 587 8.49 6.57 -18.02
N SER A 588 8.86 7.61 -17.27
CA SER A 588 10.04 7.67 -16.40
C SER A 588 9.74 7.16 -14.99
N GLY A 589 10.77 6.75 -14.23
CA GLY A 589 10.60 6.04 -12.95
C GLY A 589 9.87 6.83 -11.86
N ASP A 590 9.93 8.17 -11.90
CA ASP A 590 9.20 9.10 -11.04
C ASP A 590 7.67 9.05 -11.21
N ARG A 591 7.19 8.51 -12.34
CA ARG A 591 5.77 8.34 -12.66
C ARG A 591 5.30 6.87 -12.56
N PHE A 592 6.06 6.03 -11.85
CA PHE A 592 5.73 4.61 -11.66
C PHE A 592 4.32 4.41 -11.06
N MET A 593 3.97 5.14 -9.99
CA MET A 593 2.66 4.99 -9.35
C MET A 593 1.51 5.50 -10.23
N GLU A 594 1.72 6.53 -11.06
CA GLU A 594 0.71 6.98 -12.04
C GLU A 594 0.36 5.88 -13.05
N VAL A 595 1.36 5.10 -13.49
CA VAL A 595 1.16 3.92 -14.36
C VAL A 595 0.39 2.82 -13.62
N MET A 596 0.70 2.57 -12.35
CA MET A 596 -0.01 1.58 -11.55
C MET A 596 -1.47 2.00 -11.32
N ASP A 597 -1.74 3.26 -10.96
CA ASP A 597 -3.08 3.80 -10.74
C ASP A 597 -3.92 3.76 -12.03
N ALA A 598 -3.34 4.09 -13.18
CA ALA A 598 -4.02 4.04 -14.47
C ALA A 598 -4.39 2.59 -14.89
N VAL A 599 -3.47 1.64 -14.69
CA VAL A 599 -3.72 0.19 -14.89
C VAL A 599 -4.78 -0.33 -13.92
N ASP A 600 -4.76 0.08 -12.66
CA ASP A 600 -5.71 -0.36 -11.63
C ASP A 600 -7.11 0.28 -11.84
N ALA A 601 -7.18 1.46 -12.47
CA ALA A 601 -8.42 2.09 -12.91
C ALA A 601 -9.00 1.49 -14.20
N VAL A 602 -8.16 1.17 -15.20
CA VAL A 602 -8.61 0.82 -16.56
C VAL A 602 -8.35 -0.65 -16.92
N SER A 603 -7.12 -1.15 -16.80
CA SER A 603 -6.81 -2.54 -17.18
C SER A 603 -7.45 -3.56 -16.25
N LYS A 604 -7.48 -3.31 -14.95
CA LYS A 604 -8.02 -4.23 -13.92
C LYS A 604 -9.50 -4.62 -14.11
N PRO A 605 -10.47 -3.70 -14.30
CA PRO A 605 -11.85 -4.10 -14.57
C PRO A 605 -11.99 -4.84 -15.90
N LEU A 606 -11.24 -4.43 -16.94
CA LEU A 606 -11.25 -5.08 -18.25
C LEU A 606 -10.63 -6.48 -18.19
N PHE A 607 -9.52 -6.68 -17.47
CA PHE A 607 -8.90 -7.97 -17.22
C PHE A 607 -9.87 -8.94 -16.52
N ARG A 608 -10.57 -8.46 -15.48
CA ARG A 608 -11.63 -9.23 -14.82
C ARG A 608 -12.71 -9.65 -15.83
N GLU A 609 -13.15 -8.75 -16.71
CA GLU A 609 -14.11 -9.10 -17.75
C GLU A 609 -13.53 -10.12 -18.75
N MET A 610 -12.30 -9.94 -19.22
CA MET A 610 -11.64 -10.81 -20.20
C MET A 610 -11.48 -12.26 -19.69
N VAL A 611 -11.22 -12.43 -18.38
CA VAL A 611 -11.18 -13.74 -17.71
C VAL A 611 -12.61 -14.28 -17.49
N VAL A 612 -13.51 -13.52 -16.84
CA VAL A 612 -14.87 -13.99 -16.47
C VAL A 612 -15.74 -14.29 -17.68
N SER A 613 -15.62 -13.51 -18.76
CA SER A 613 -16.35 -13.72 -20.02
C SER A 613 -15.78 -14.87 -20.87
N GLY A 614 -14.61 -15.38 -20.51
CA GLY A 614 -13.82 -16.31 -21.33
C GLY A 614 -13.30 -15.69 -22.63
N ARG A 615 -13.24 -14.37 -22.80
CA ARG A 615 -12.76 -13.72 -24.04
C ARG A 615 -11.39 -14.23 -24.47
N LEU A 616 -10.48 -14.42 -23.51
CA LEU A 616 -9.14 -15.01 -23.73
C LEU A 616 -9.15 -16.47 -24.23
N SER A 617 -10.33 -17.09 -24.33
CA SER A 617 -10.54 -18.49 -24.73
C SER A 617 -11.56 -18.67 -25.86
N ARG A 618 -12.29 -17.61 -26.25
CA ARG A 618 -13.37 -17.66 -27.27
C ARG A 618 -12.88 -17.91 -28.70
N GLU A 619 -11.60 -17.72 -28.97
CA GLU A 619 -11.00 -17.81 -30.32
C GLU A 619 -9.99 -18.96 -30.46
N SER A 620 -9.69 -19.67 -29.38
CA SER A 620 -8.70 -20.76 -29.34
C SER A 620 -9.31 -22.14 -29.05
N ASP A 621 -10.64 -22.22 -28.90
CA ASP A 621 -11.40 -23.36 -28.38
C ASP A 621 -10.90 -23.91 -27.02
N ARG A 622 -10.06 -23.15 -26.30
CA ARG A 622 -9.28 -23.63 -25.14
C ARG A 622 -9.36 -22.67 -23.95
N PRO A 623 -9.94 -23.08 -22.81
CA PRO A 623 -9.95 -22.26 -21.59
C PRO A 623 -8.52 -21.93 -21.15
N VAL A 624 -8.30 -20.78 -20.52
CA VAL A 624 -7.04 -20.50 -19.79
C VAL A 624 -6.98 -21.44 -18.58
N THR A 625 -5.95 -22.27 -18.52
CA THR A 625 -5.79 -23.32 -17.49
C THR A 625 -4.80 -22.95 -16.39
N VAL A 626 -3.86 -22.04 -16.66
CA VAL A 626 -2.86 -21.51 -15.72
C VAL A 626 -2.60 -20.04 -16.06
N MET A 627 -2.26 -19.21 -15.08
CA MET A 627 -1.80 -17.82 -15.30
C MET A 627 -0.39 -17.62 -14.75
N ILE A 628 0.48 -16.97 -15.52
CA ILE A 628 1.75 -16.42 -15.07
C ILE A 628 1.59 -14.90 -15.02
N LEU A 629 1.59 -14.33 -13.82
CA LEU A 629 1.23 -12.92 -13.60
C LEU A 629 2.38 -12.22 -12.89
N ASP A 630 2.64 -10.97 -13.27
CA ASP A 630 3.58 -10.12 -12.55
C ASP A 630 3.14 -9.96 -11.09
N ALA A 631 4.07 -10.10 -10.15
CA ALA A 631 3.74 -10.15 -8.73
C ALA A 631 3.15 -8.80 -8.20
N LEU A 632 3.57 -7.68 -8.78
CA LEU A 632 3.00 -6.34 -8.57
C LEU A 632 1.53 -6.25 -9.01
N TYR A 633 1.10 -7.04 -9.99
CA TYR A 633 -0.30 -7.19 -10.41
C TYR A 633 -1.09 -8.08 -9.45
N SER A 634 -1.02 -7.77 -8.16
CA SER A 634 -1.78 -8.42 -7.09
C SER A 634 -3.28 -8.55 -7.37
N PHE A 635 -3.90 -7.57 -8.07
CA PHE A 635 -5.29 -7.65 -8.49
C PHE A 635 -5.56 -8.80 -9.47
N ALA A 636 -4.62 -9.12 -10.34
CA ALA A 636 -4.75 -10.18 -11.34
C ALA A 636 -4.58 -11.54 -10.68
N VAL A 637 -3.66 -11.65 -9.70
CA VAL A 637 -3.49 -12.84 -8.86
C VAL A 637 -4.75 -13.10 -8.02
N GLU A 638 -5.32 -12.07 -7.40
CA GLU A 638 -6.60 -12.14 -6.67
C GLU A 638 -7.75 -12.64 -7.58
N ILE A 639 -7.82 -12.15 -8.83
CA ILE A 639 -8.81 -12.60 -9.82
C ILE A 639 -8.57 -14.06 -10.26
N ALA A 640 -7.32 -14.48 -10.44
CA ALA A 640 -6.99 -15.87 -10.79
C ALA A 640 -7.42 -16.84 -9.67
N ILE A 641 -7.16 -16.48 -8.41
CA ILE A 641 -7.56 -17.24 -7.22
C ILE A 641 -9.10 -17.28 -7.11
N GLU A 642 -9.81 -16.16 -7.25
CA GLU A 642 -11.28 -16.12 -7.24
C GLU A 642 -11.88 -17.03 -8.33
N MET A 643 -11.30 -17.00 -9.54
CA MET A 643 -11.71 -17.85 -10.65
C MET A 643 -11.25 -19.31 -10.52
N SER A 644 -10.53 -19.65 -9.44
CA SER A 644 -9.93 -20.97 -9.21
C SER A 644 -9.09 -21.44 -10.40
N ILE A 645 -8.27 -20.55 -10.96
CA ILE A 645 -7.28 -20.85 -12.01
C ILE A 645 -5.90 -20.81 -11.35
N PRO A 646 -5.09 -21.89 -11.44
CA PRO A 646 -3.73 -21.92 -10.91
C PRO A 646 -2.92 -20.72 -11.39
N VAL A 647 -2.22 -20.08 -10.46
CA VAL A 647 -1.43 -18.87 -10.68
C VAL A 647 0.00 -19.09 -10.21
N ILE A 648 0.94 -18.65 -11.03
CA ILE A 648 2.37 -18.62 -10.73
C ILE A 648 2.79 -17.15 -10.84
N CYS A 649 3.28 -16.57 -9.76
CA CYS A 649 3.82 -15.21 -9.82
C CYS A 649 5.14 -15.23 -10.61
N VAL A 650 5.40 -14.21 -11.41
CA VAL A 650 6.74 -13.88 -11.91
C VAL A 650 7.16 -12.55 -11.29
N ASP A 651 8.40 -12.49 -10.82
CA ASP A 651 9.01 -11.25 -10.36
C ASP A 651 10.32 -10.99 -11.12
N THR A 652 10.61 -9.72 -11.31
CA THR A 652 11.67 -9.18 -12.16
C THR A 652 12.59 -8.18 -11.44
N ILE A 653 12.35 -7.89 -10.15
CA ILE A 653 13.38 -7.34 -9.25
C ILE A 653 14.36 -8.44 -8.79
N SER A 654 15.41 -8.06 -8.08
CA SER A 654 16.35 -9.02 -7.49
C SER A 654 15.74 -9.85 -6.36
N PRO A 655 16.11 -11.15 -6.24
CA PRO A 655 15.66 -12.00 -5.13
C PRO A 655 16.11 -11.50 -3.76
N CYS A 656 17.26 -10.81 -3.66
CA CYS A 656 17.69 -10.17 -2.42
C CYS A 656 16.81 -8.98 -2.04
N CYS A 657 16.36 -8.17 -3.01
CA CYS A 657 15.37 -7.13 -2.75
C CYS A 657 14.02 -7.72 -2.32
N LEU A 658 13.51 -8.73 -3.04
CA LEU A 658 12.25 -9.40 -2.71
C LEU A 658 12.30 -10.06 -1.30
N TRP A 659 13.40 -10.72 -0.95
CA TRP A 659 13.56 -11.28 0.40
C TRP A 659 13.64 -10.20 1.49
N THR A 660 14.51 -9.21 1.32
CA THR A 660 14.83 -8.24 2.37
C THR A 660 13.78 -7.13 2.51
N SER A 661 13.32 -6.53 1.41
CA SER A 661 12.37 -5.40 1.47
C SER A 661 10.89 -5.81 1.44
N TYR A 662 10.53 -6.96 0.86
CA TYR A 662 9.12 -7.35 0.72
C TYR A 662 8.75 -8.42 1.76
N PHE A 663 9.31 -9.62 1.64
CA PHE A 663 8.98 -10.73 2.55
C PHE A 663 9.40 -10.49 4.00
N SER A 664 10.46 -9.72 4.23
CA SER A 664 10.94 -9.36 5.57
C SER A 664 10.47 -7.99 6.07
N LEU A 665 9.58 -7.30 5.34
CA LEU A 665 9.02 -6.00 5.76
C LEU A 665 8.41 -6.03 7.18
N PRO A 666 7.67 -7.06 7.63
CA PRO A 666 7.15 -7.10 9.00
C PRO A 666 8.27 -7.10 10.04
N ALA A 667 9.38 -7.82 9.80
CA ALA A 667 10.53 -7.89 10.71
C ALA A 667 11.34 -6.58 10.70
N LEU A 668 11.45 -5.89 9.55
CA LEU A 668 12.03 -4.55 9.47
C LEU A 668 11.23 -3.51 10.27
N ILE A 669 9.88 -3.63 10.26
CA ILE A 669 9.00 -2.75 11.04
C ILE A 669 9.08 -3.07 12.54
N GLU A 670 9.03 -4.36 12.91
CA GLU A 670 9.16 -4.81 14.31
C GLU A 670 10.51 -4.41 14.93
N ALA A 671 11.61 -4.51 14.18
CA ALA A 671 12.93 -4.05 14.61
C ALA A 671 13.08 -2.52 14.65
N GLY A 672 12.12 -1.76 14.09
CA GLY A 672 12.22 -0.30 13.95
C GLY A 672 13.25 0.16 12.93
N ASP A 673 13.64 -0.70 11.99
CA ASP A 673 14.49 -0.36 10.85
C ASP A 673 13.69 0.39 9.75
N VAL A 674 12.37 0.14 9.66
CA VAL A 674 11.42 0.81 8.74
C VAL A 674 10.21 1.32 9.55
N PRO A 675 9.79 2.60 9.44
CA PRO A 675 10.46 3.69 8.73
C PRO A 675 11.75 4.07 9.48
N PHE A 676 12.72 4.62 8.75
CA PHE A 676 14.02 4.91 9.34
C PHE A 676 13.93 5.93 10.50
N LYS A 677 14.75 5.72 11.54
CA LYS A 677 14.87 6.58 12.72
C LYS A 677 16.35 6.94 12.93
N GLY A 678 16.70 8.20 12.70
CA GLY A 678 18.06 8.73 12.85
C GLY A 678 18.67 9.18 11.52
N ASN A 679 19.99 9.41 11.51
CA ASN A 679 20.74 9.84 10.32
C ASN A 679 21.89 8.86 9.93
N ASP A 680 22.16 7.83 10.74
CA ASP A 680 23.17 6.81 10.41
C ASP A 680 22.62 5.79 9.40
N LEU A 681 22.84 6.09 8.12
CA LEU A 681 22.45 5.24 7.00
C LEU A 681 23.40 4.05 6.78
N ASP A 682 24.59 4.04 7.39
CA ASP A 682 25.57 2.97 7.23
C ASP A 682 25.46 1.86 8.30
N GLN A 683 24.56 2.02 9.28
CA GLN A 683 24.14 0.96 10.20
C GLN A 683 23.64 -0.28 9.45
N LEU A 684 24.12 -1.47 9.85
CA LEU A 684 23.67 -2.77 9.33
C LEU A 684 22.25 -3.13 9.79
N ILE A 685 21.49 -3.74 8.88
CA ILE A 685 20.22 -4.41 9.15
C ILE A 685 20.52 -5.79 9.72
N THR A 686 20.22 -6.01 11.00
CA THR A 686 20.46 -7.31 11.69
C THR A 686 19.19 -8.14 11.86
N SER A 687 18.04 -7.59 11.46
CA SER A 687 16.70 -8.14 11.62
C SER A 687 16.28 -9.13 10.51
N VAL A 688 17.02 -9.17 9.39
CA VAL A 688 16.65 -9.93 8.18
C VAL A 688 17.56 -11.15 7.95
N PRO A 689 17.06 -12.39 8.16
CA PRO A 689 17.85 -13.61 8.07
C PRO A 689 18.60 -13.80 6.74
N GLY A 690 19.86 -14.20 6.81
CA GLY A 690 20.77 -14.37 5.65
C GLY A 690 21.43 -13.07 5.16
N THR A 691 20.92 -11.89 5.53
CA THR A 691 21.47 -10.58 5.09
C THR A 691 22.03 -9.72 6.23
N GLU A 692 22.11 -10.28 7.45
CA GLU A 692 22.40 -9.62 8.73
C GLU A 692 23.74 -8.87 8.79
N HIS A 693 24.63 -9.18 7.85
CA HIS A 693 26.01 -8.67 7.76
C HIS A 693 26.33 -8.04 6.40
N ILE A 694 25.31 -7.89 5.53
CA ILE A 694 25.45 -7.45 4.14
C ILE A 694 24.78 -6.10 3.93
N ILE A 695 23.49 -6.01 4.28
CA ILE A 695 22.62 -4.86 3.99
C ILE A 695 22.74 -3.80 5.11
N ARG A 696 22.94 -2.55 4.72
CA ARG A 696 22.82 -1.36 5.58
C ARG A 696 21.51 -0.62 5.31
N LYS A 697 21.15 0.32 6.17
CA LYS A 697 19.96 1.17 6.00
C LYS A 697 19.97 1.96 4.68
N ARG A 698 21.14 2.38 4.20
CA ARG A 698 21.32 3.01 2.86
C ARG A 698 21.09 2.05 1.69
N ASP A 699 21.18 0.74 1.91
CA ASP A 699 21.07 -0.25 0.85
C ASP A 699 19.62 -0.71 0.63
N LEU A 700 18.71 -0.48 1.60
CA LEU A 700 17.27 -0.76 1.46
C LEU A 700 16.61 0.01 0.32
N TYR A 701 15.43 -0.48 -0.11
CA TYR A 701 14.56 0.13 -1.11
C TYR A 701 14.38 1.63 -0.87
N SER A 702 14.50 2.45 -1.93
CA SER A 702 14.61 3.92 -1.82
C SER A 702 13.50 4.56 -0.97
N SER A 703 12.26 4.09 -1.11
CA SER A 703 11.08 4.63 -0.42
C SER A 703 10.97 4.21 1.06
N PHE A 704 11.85 3.33 1.55
CA PHE A 704 11.99 3.03 3.00
C PHE A 704 12.90 4.02 3.73
N ARG A 705 13.65 4.86 2.99
CA ARG A 705 14.47 5.95 3.54
C ARG A 705 13.63 7.14 4.03
N THR A 706 12.30 7.07 3.90
CA THR A 706 11.36 8.10 4.33
C THR A 706 10.99 7.96 5.81
N TYR A 707 10.33 8.98 6.34
CA TYR A 707 9.84 9.01 7.71
C TYR A 707 8.39 8.52 7.88
N ASP A 708 7.70 8.21 6.77
CA ASP A 708 6.26 8.02 6.69
C ASP A 708 5.94 6.67 6.01
N LEU A 709 5.07 5.87 6.64
CA LEU A 709 4.63 4.57 6.12
C LEU A 709 3.38 4.67 5.23
N SER A 710 2.68 5.81 5.21
CA SER A 710 1.45 6.01 4.42
C SER A 710 1.69 6.25 2.92
N ILE A 711 2.95 6.14 2.47
CA ILE A 711 3.35 6.26 1.06
C ILE A 711 2.93 4.99 0.31
N SER A 712 2.24 5.16 -0.81
CA SER A 712 1.60 4.08 -1.58
C SER A 712 2.55 2.98 -2.07
N ASP A 713 3.84 3.29 -2.29
CA ASP A 713 4.91 2.31 -2.52
C ASP A 713 4.93 1.20 -1.44
N ILE A 714 4.80 1.57 -0.16
CA ILE A 714 4.94 0.64 0.96
C ILE A 714 3.71 -0.25 1.08
N ASP A 715 2.51 0.27 0.83
CA ASP A 715 1.28 -0.51 0.75
C ASP A 715 1.31 -1.49 -0.44
N LEU A 716 1.86 -1.09 -1.58
CA LEU A 716 2.04 -1.94 -2.76
C LEU A 716 3.00 -3.11 -2.47
N ILE A 717 4.20 -2.80 -1.93
CA ILE A 717 5.19 -3.77 -1.46
C ILE A 717 4.57 -4.74 -0.44
N ALA A 718 3.86 -4.22 0.55
CA ALA A 718 3.24 -5.02 1.59
C ALA A 718 2.08 -5.89 1.06
N LYS A 719 1.36 -5.43 0.02
CA LYS A 719 0.32 -6.22 -0.65
C LYS A 719 0.94 -7.37 -1.44
N GLU A 720 1.94 -7.08 -2.25
CA GLU A 720 2.69 -8.09 -3.02
C GLU A 720 3.32 -9.16 -2.12
N ALA A 721 3.98 -8.76 -1.03
CA ALA A 721 4.54 -9.67 -0.02
C ALA A 721 3.49 -10.63 0.60
N ARG A 722 2.22 -10.20 0.71
CA ARG A 722 1.09 -11.03 1.15
C ARG A 722 0.50 -11.87 0.02
N THR A 723 0.59 -11.42 -1.23
CA THR A 723 -0.04 -12.08 -2.39
C THR A 723 0.81 -13.21 -2.96
N ILE A 724 2.14 -13.06 -3.08
CA ILE A 724 3.00 -14.09 -3.67
C ILE A 724 2.90 -15.46 -2.94
N PRO A 725 2.89 -15.54 -1.59
CA PRO A 725 2.75 -16.82 -0.88
C PRO A 725 1.40 -17.54 -1.05
N GLN A 726 0.42 -16.90 -1.71
CA GLN A 726 -0.88 -17.52 -2.05
C GLN A 726 -0.87 -18.18 -3.44
N ALA A 727 0.15 -17.91 -4.27
CA ALA A 727 0.31 -18.51 -5.59
C ALA A 727 0.87 -19.93 -5.51
N GLN A 728 0.60 -20.76 -6.54
CA GLN A 728 1.13 -22.12 -6.62
C GLN A 728 2.65 -22.18 -6.93
N GLY A 729 3.28 -21.03 -7.23
CA GLY A 729 4.73 -20.89 -7.27
C GLY A 729 5.20 -19.47 -7.65
N LEU A 730 6.52 -19.28 -7.65
CA LEU A 730 7.19 -18.02 -7.94
C LEU A 730 8.35 -18.23 -8.92
N ILE A 731 8.32 -17.52 -10.05
CA ILE A 731 9.37 -17.50 -11.07
C ILE A 731 10.29 -16.32 -10.82
N LEU A 732 11.61 -16.57 -10.79
CA LEU A 732 12.64 -15.55 -10.62
C LEU A 732 13.67 -15.61 -11.75
N ASN A 733 14.06 -14.45 -12.28
CA ASN A 733 15.18 -14.31 -13.23
C ASN A 733 16.54 -14.38 -12.50
N THR A 734 16.80 -15.49 -11.80
CA THR A 734 18.11 -15.81 -11.19
C THR A 734 18.45 -17.30 -11.36
N PHE A 735 19.66 -17.70 -10.94
CA PHE A 735 20.09 -19.09 -10.79
C PHE A 735 20.45 -19.39 -9.33
N GLU A 736 20.38 -20.67 -8.92
CA GLU A 736 20.51 -21.09 -7.51
C GLU A 736 21.77 -20.59 -6.82
N GLU A 737 22.88 -20.59 -7.55
CA GLU A 737 24.20 -20.28 -7.03
C GLU A 737 24.35 -18.79 -6.66
N LEU A 738 23.70 -17.88 -7.41
CA LEU A 738 23.82 -16.43 -7.28
C LEU A 738 23.15 -15.87 -6.01
N ASP A 739 21.93 -16.33 -5.75
CA ASP A 739 21.07 -15.91 -4.64
C ASP A 739 20.95 -16.98 -3.55
N SER A 740 21.92 -17.91 -3.50
CA SER A 740 22.05 -19.00 -2.54
C SER A 740 21.98 -18.58 -1.07
N VAL A 741 22.23 -17.29 -0.79
CA VAL A 741 22.09 -16.64 0.53
C VAL A 741 20.62 -16.46 0.95
N VAL A 742 19.73 -16.10 0.02
CA VAL A 742 18.33 -15.71 0.32
C VAL A 742 17.30 -16.76 -0.10
N LEU A 743 17.55 -17.51 -1.19
CA LEU A 743 16.64 -18.55 -1.69
C LEU A 743 16.23 -19.61 -0.64
N PRO A 744 17.11 -20.09 0.27
CA PRO A 744 16.72 -21.04 1.33
C PRO A 744 15.76 -20.44 2.37
N HIS A 745 15.67 -19.12 2.46
CA HIS A 745 14.76 -18.42 3.36
C HIS A 745 13.43 -18.12 2.66
N MET A 746 13.47 -17.62 1.42
CA MET A 746 12.29 -17.42 0.57
C MET A 746 11.46 -18.72 0.41
N ARG A 747 12.14 -19.87 0.29
CA ARG A 747 11.49 -21.21 0.20
C ARG A 747 10.64 -21.61 1.41
N LYS A 748 10.79 -20.94 2.56
CA LYS A 748 9.95 -21.18 3.75
C LYS A 748 8.56 -20.53 3.61
N LEU A 749 8.44 -19.52 2.76
CA LEU A 749 7.19 -18.83 2.43
C LEU A 749 6.60 -19.32 1.10
N CYS A 750 7.47 -19.50 0.10
CA CYS A 750 7.11 -19.95 -1.25
C CYS A 750 7.89 -21.23 -1.59
N PRO A 751 7.37 -22.44 -1.30
CA PRO A 751 8.10 -23.69 -1.53
C PRO A 751 8.51 -23.88 -3.02
N ASN A 752 7.62 -23.49 -3.93
CA ASN A 752 7.77 -23.69 -5.37
C ASN A 752 8.44 -22.48 -6.07
N ILE A 753 9.70 -22.22 -5.75
CA ILE A 753 10.51 -21.19 -6.44
C ILE A 753 11.24 -21.79 -7.65
N TYR A 754 11.01 -21.23 -8.83
CA TYR A 754 11.69 -21.56 -10.10
C TYR A 754 12.70 -20.47 -10.44
N THR A 755 13.97 -20.72 -10.13
CA THR A 755 15.09 -19.87 -10.56
C THR A 755 15.43 -20.26 -12.01
N ILE A 756 14.95 -19.47 -12.98
CA ILE A 756 15.10 -19.73 -14.43
C ILE A 756 15.94 -18.68 -15.16
N GLY A 757 16.58 -17.79 -14.41
CA GLY A 757 17.61 -16.89 -14.92
C GLY A 757 18.95 -17.61 -15.10
N PRO A 758 19.93 -17.04 -15.84
CA PRO A 758 19.85 -15.82 -16.64
C PRO A 758 18.96 -16.00 -17.88
N LEU A 759 17.79 -15.35 -17.88
CA LEU A 759 16.69 -15.76 -18.78
C LEU A 759 17.00 -15.47 -20.24
N HIS A 760 17.76 -14.40 -20.52
CA HIS A 760 18.24 -14.06 -21.86
C HIS A 760 19.15 -15.15 -22.46
N SER A 761 20.09 -15.68 -21.67
CA SER A 761 21.05 -16.69 -22.15
C SER A 761 20.50 -18.11 -22.11
N LEU A 762 19.61 -18.43 -21.16
CA LEU A 762 18.82 -19.67 -21.20
C LEU A 762 17.95 -19.71 -22.46
N HIS A 763 17.22 -18.64 -22.76
CA HIS A 763 16.40 -18.49 -23.97
C HIS A 763 17.22 -18.65 -25.26
N LYS A 764 18.32 -17.89 -25.41
CA LYS A 764 19.27 -17.97 -26.53
C LYS A 764 19.79 -19.39 -26.74
N THR A 765 20.16 -20.09 -25.65
CA THR A 765 20.65 -21.48 -25.68
C THR A 765 19.57 -22.48 -26.12
N LYS A 766 18.34 -22.35 -25.62
CA LYS A 766 17.23 -23.25 -25.98
C LYS A 766 16.75 -23.03 -27.43
N LEU A 767 16.79 -21.79 -27.94
CA LEU A 767 16.56 -21.50 -29.36
C LEU A 767 17.64 -22.14 -30.25
N MET A 768 18.92 -21.93 -29.94
CA MET A 768 20.04 -22.51 -30.72
C MET A 768 20.03 -24.06 -30.73
N ALA A 769 19.49 -24.68 -29.69
CA ALA A 769 19.31 -26.13 -29.63
C ALA A 769 18.11 -26.67 -30.44
N ASN A 770 17.18 -25.81 -30.88
CA ASN A 770 15.97 -26.24 -31.60
C ASN A 770 16.19 -26.29 -33.12
N THR A 771 16.52 -27.49 -33.63
CA THR A 771 16.76 -27.77 -35.05
C THR A 771 15.53 -27.61 -35.96
N LYS A 772 14.36 -27.22 -35.44
CA LYS A 772 13.15 -26.92 -36.24
C LYS A 772 13.08 -25.47 -36.73
N LEU A 773 13.95 -24.58 -36.25
CA LEU A 773 13.95 -23.15 -36.60
C LEU A 773 15.05 -22.80 -37.63
N PRO A 774 14.80 -21.88 -38.58
CA PRO A 774 15.83 -21.42 -39.53
C PRO A 774 17.01 -20.75 -38.81
N SER A 775 18.23 -21.17 -39.15
CA SER A 775 19.47 -20.81 -38.44
C SER A 775 20.00 -19.39 -38.73
N GLN A 776 19.17 -18.45 -39.19
CA GLN A 776 19.59 -17.12 -39.65
C GLN A 776 18.95 -15.94 -38.88
N GLU A 777 17.99 -16.19 -37.99
CA GLU A 777 17.28 -15.14 -37.24
C GLU A 777 17.33 -15.39 -35.71
N THR A 778 18.52 -15.32 -35.10
CA THR A 778 18.72 -15.69 -33.69
C THR A 778 18.66 -14.54 -32.68
N THR A 779 18.56 -13.28 -33.12
CA THR A 779 18.53 -12.09 -32.24
C THR A 779 17.44 -11.11 -32.65
N TYR A 780 16.26 -11.25 -32.05
CA TYR A 780 15.18 -10.26 -32.13
C TYR A 780 15.22 -9.33 -30.94
N SER A 781 15.09 -8.02 -31.18
CA SER A 781 14.88 -7.05 -30.11
C SER A 781 13.52 -7.26 -29.44
N ASN A 782 13.48 -7.00 -28.13
CA ASN A 782 12.28 -6.86 -27.30
C ASN A 782 12.11 -5.40 -26.81
N SER A 783 12.81 -4.43 -27.41
CA SER A 783 12.85 -3.05 -26.91
C SER A 783 11.64 -2.21 -27.34
N VAL A 784 11.20 -1.30 -26.46
CA VAL A 784 10.26 -0.22 -26.81
C VAL A 784 10.97 1.00 -27.42
N TRP A 785 12.30 0.93 -27.61
CA TRP A 785 13.13 1.95 -28.23
C TRP A 785 13.80 1.40 -29.49
N LYS A 786 14.12 2.28 -30.45
CA LYS A 786 14.84 1.91 -31.66
C LYS A 786 16.33 1.69 -31.36
N GLU A 787 16.80 0.45 -31.41
CA GLU A 787 18.22 0.13 -31.32
C GLU A 787 19.05 0.76 -32.47
N ASP A 788 20.11 1.49 -32.12
CA ASP A 788 21.14 1.88 -33.07
C ASP A 788 22.28 0.84 -33.07
N LYS A 789 22.30 -0.02 -34.09
CA LYS A 789 23.34 -1.04 -34.25
C LYS A 789 24.66 -0.50 -34.82
N SER A 790 24.76 0.79 -35.17
CA SER A 790 26.02 1.40 -35.62
C SER A 790 27.10 1.41 -34.54
N CYS A 791 26.70 1.37 -33.26
CA CYS A 791 27.62 1.23 -32.13
C CYS A 791 28.42 -0.08 -32.19
N MET A 792 27.90 -1.17 -32.76
CA MET A 792 28.65 -2.42 -32.92
C MET A 792 29.85 -2.22 -33.86
N THR A 793 29.64 -1.55 -35.00
CA THR A 793 30.70 -1.20 -35.96
C THR A 793 31.65 -0.10 -35.44
N TRP A 794 31.34 0.51 -34.30
CA TRP A 794 32.31 1.31 -33.54
C TRP A 794 33.11 0.42 -32.57
N LEU A 795 32.43 -0.45 -31.80
CA LEU A 795 33.04 -1.41 -30.88
C LEU A 795 34.02 -2.38 -31.56
N ASP A 796 33.75 -2.81 -32.80
CA ASP A 796 34.63 -3.65 -33.65
C ASP A 796 36.06 -3.09 -33.80
N LYS A 797 36.26 -1.78 -33.55
CA LYS A 797 37.54 -1.06 -33.73
C LYS A 797 38.38 -0.95 -32.46
N HIS A 798 37.91 -1.50 -31.34
CA HIS A 798 38.55 -1.36 -30.03
C HIS A 798 39.07 -2.69 -29.49
N ASP A 799 40.26 -2.65 -28.87
CA ASP A 799 40.89 -3.81 -28.25
C ASP A 799 40.05 -4.39 -27.10
N ALA A 800 40.22 -5.69 -26.85
CA ALA A 800 39.45 -6.41 -25.83
C ALA A 800 39.59 -5.77 -24.42
N LYS A 801 38.46 -5.63 -23.73
CA LYS A 801 38.30 -5.00 -22.41
C LYS A 801 38.85 -3.56 -22.29
N THR A 802 38.79 -2.75 -23.35
CA THR A 802 39.24 -1.33 -23.33
C THR A 802 38.13 -0.29 -23.27
N VAL A 803 36.88 -0.66 -23.55
CA VAL A 803 35.73 0.27 -23.66
C VAL A 803 34.89 0.28 -22.38
N ILE A 804 34.46 1.47 -21.95
CA ILE A 804 33.40 1.65 -20.95
C ILE A 804 32.04 1.59 -21.65
N TYR A 805 31.14 0.72 -21.22
CA TYR A 805 29.71 0.84 -21.55
C TYR A 805 29.00 1.66 -20.47
N VAL A 806 28.13 2.60 -20.87
CA VAL A 806 27.38 3.48 -19.95
C VAL A 806 25.89 3.41 -20.29
N SER A 807 25.07 2.89 -19.36
CA SER A 807 23.61 2.82 -19.52
C SER A 807 22.90 2.88 -18.16
N ILE A 808 22.03 3.89 -18.00
CA ILE A 808 21.16 4.08 -16.84
C ILE A 808 19.76 3.46 -17.04
N GLY A 809 19.62 2.56 -18.02
CA GLY A 809 18.37 1.87 -18.29
C GLY A 809 17.23 2.74 -18.83
N SER A 810 16.01 2.21 -18.79
CA SER A 810 14.82 2.82 -19.42
C SER A 810 14.05 3.80 -18.53
N LEU A 811 14.19 3.72 -17.20
CA LEU A 811 13.36 4.48 -16.25
C LEU A 811 14.11 5.59 -15.51
N ALA A 812 15.33 5.34 -15.04
CA ALA A 812 16.09 6.29 -14.21
C ALA A 812 16.42 7.57 -14.96
N THR A 813 16.29 8.73 -14.31
CA THR A 813 16.64 10.05 -14.85
C THR A 813 17.84 10.64 -14.11
N MET A 814 18.43 11.70 -14.65
CA MET A 814 19.52 12.44 -14.00
C MET A 814 19.39 13.93 -14.30
N THR A 815 19.89 14.79 -13.40
CA THR A 815 19.97 16.23 -13.66
C THR A 815 21.13 16.55 -14.63
N VAL A 816 21.18 17.78 -15.15
CA VAL A 816 22.30 18.23 -16.01
C VAL A 816 23.63 18.19 -15.25
N GLU A 817 23.62 18.45 -13.94
CA GLU A 817 24.78 18.44 -13.06
C GLU A 817 25.30 17.01 -12.87
N GLN A 818 24.40 16.06 -12.56
CA GLN A 818 24.75 14.64 -12.43
C GLN A 818 25.28 14.04 -13.74
N LEU A 819 24.66 14.41 -14.87
CA LEU A 819 25.15 14.07 -16.20
C LEU A 819 26.58 14.57 -16.40
N LEU A 820 26.87 15.83 -16.08
CA LEU A 820 28.20 16.42 -16.26
C LEU A 820 29.25 15.75 -15.37
N GLU A 821 28.96 15.46 -14.09
CA GLU A 821 29.93 14.77 -13.21
C GLU A 821 30.28 13.37 -13.73
N ILE A 822 29.30 12.57 -14.12
CA ILE A 822 29.52 11.25 -14.72
C ILE A 822 30.30 11.38 -16.04
N TRP A 823 29.94 12.35 -16.89
CA TRP A 823 30.60 12.58 -18.18
C TRP A 823 32.07 13.00 -18.00
N TYR A 824 32.36 13.91 -17.07
CA TYR A 824 33.74 14.28 -16.73
C TYR A 824 34.53 13.09 -16.19
N GLY A 825 33.98 12.28 -15.28
CA GLY A 825 34.69 11.12 -14.75
C GLY A 825 35.01 10.06 -15.82
N VAL A 826 34.03 9.76 -16.68
CA VAL A 826 34.20 8.85 -17.84
C VAL A 826 35.26 9.39 -18.81
N VAL A 827 35.21 10.68 -19.16
CA VAL A 827 36.17 11.30 -20.08
C VAL A 827 37.58 11.39 -19.49
N ASN A 828 37.70 11.78 -18.21
CA ASN A 828 38.99 11.89 -17.53
C ASN A 828 39.68 10.53 -17.38
N SER A 829 38.93 9.43 -17.25
CA SER A 829 39.51 8.07 -17.20
C SER A 829 40.48 7.79 -18.36
N GLY A 830 40.25 8.45 -19.51
CA GLY A 830 41.05 8.33 -20.73
C GLY A 830 40.68 7.11 -21.60
N LYS A 831 39.71 6.29 -21.16
CA LYS A 831 39.24 5.11 -21.88
C LYS A 831 38.21 5.49 -22.96
N PRO A 832 38.13 4.76 -24.08
CA PRO A 832 36.99 4.86 -24.98
C PRO A 832 35.66 4.51 -24.29
N PHE A 833 34.55 5.12 -24.70
CA PHE A 833 33.24 4.83 -24.09
C PHE A 833 32.06 4.82 -25.08
N LEU A 834 31.10 3.94 -24.83
CA LEU A 834 29.80 3.87 -25.49
C LEU A 834 28.70 4.24 -24.49
N TRP A 835 27.94 5.31 -24.75
CA TRP A 835 26.89 5.79 -23.85
C TRP A 835 25.51 5.74 -24.51
N VAL A 836 24.56 5.05 -23.87
CA VAL A 836 23.12 5.13 -24.14
C VAL A 836 22.52 6.36 -23.44
N ARG A 837 22.19 7.40 -24.22
CA ARG A 837 21.59 8.66 -23.76
C ARG A 837 20.17 8.78 -24.32
N ARG A 838 19.23 8.00 -23.77
CA ARG A 838 17.84 7.92 -24.26
C ARG A 838 17.12 9.29 -24.22
N PRO A 839 16.22 9.59 -25.17
CA PRO A 839 15.36 10.76 -25.08
C PRO A 839 14.60 10.81 -23.75
N GLY A 840 14.60 11.97 -23.09
CA GLY A 840 13.94 12.17 -21.80
C GLY A 840 14.69 11.64 -20.57
N SER A 841 15.94 11.18 -20.69
CA SER A 841 16.73 10.74 -19.52
C SER A 841 17.27 11.87 -18.64
N ILE A 842 17.31 13.11 -19.15
CA ILE A 842 17.94 14.26 -18.48
C ILE A 842 16.87 15.29 -18.11
N THR A 843 16.76 15.62 -16.84
CA THR A 843 15.85 16.65 -16.29
C THR A 843 16.51 18.02 -16.25
N GLY A 844 15.75 19.09 -15.99
CA GLY A 844 16.30 20.45 -15.81
C GLY A 844 16.65 21.22 -17.10
N GLY A 845 16.06 20.84 -18.25
CA GLY A 845 16.23 21.58 -19.50
C GLY A 845 17.64 21.45 -20.08
N TYR A 846 18.06 20.21 -20.41
CA TYR A 846 19.31 19.96 -21.09
C TYR A 846 19.35 20.65 -22.46
N ASP A 847 20.44 21.37 -22.69
CA ASP A 847 20.83 21.92 -23.99
C ASP A 847 22.33 21.63 -24.17
N GLU A 848 22.71 21.05 -25.30
CA GLU A 848 24.10 20.71 -25.59
C GLU A 848 24.98 21.96 -25.77
N SER A 849 24.38 23.14 -26.03
CA SER A 849 25.10 24.43 -26.01
C SER A 849 25.66 24.81 -24.63
N ARG A 850 25.09 24.25 -23.56
CA ARG A 850 25.53 24.47 -22.16
C ARG A 850 26.66 23.52 -21.74
N VAL A 851 27.04 22.54 -22.57
CA VAL A 851 28.11 21.58 -22.27
C VAL A 851 29.48 22.19 -22.61
N PRO A 852 30.47 22.15 -21.69
CA PRO A 852 31.79 22.73 -21.95
C PRO A 852 32.49 22.16 -23.20
N VAL A 853 33.13 23.05 -23.96
CA VAL A 853 33.62 22.76 -25.31
C VAL A 853 34.74 21.72 -25.31
N GLU A 854 35.58 21.69 -24.27
CA GLU A 854 36.60 20.66 -24.06
C GLU A 854 36.00 19.27 -23.84
N LEU A 855 34.86 19.16 -23.14
CA LEU A 855 34.17 17.89 -22.90
C LEU A 855 33.53 17.37 -24.20
N LEU A 856 32.87 18.25 -24.97
CA LEU A 856 32.34 17.91 -26.30
C LEU A 856 33.44 17.54 -27.29
N LYS A 857 34.57 18.27 -27.29
CA LYS A 857 35.72 17.97 -28.15
C LYS A 857 36.31 16.61 -27.79
N ARG A 858 36.62 16.37 -26.52
CA ARG A 858 37.24 15.12 -26.07
C ARG A 858 36.32 13.91 -26.29
N THR A 859 35.01 14.10 -26.14
CA THR A 859 34.01 13.07 -26.48
C THR A 859 34.07 12.68 -27.95
N LYS A 860 34.30 13.62 -28.88
CA LYS A 860 34.48 13.30 -30.31
C LYS A 860 35.79 12.57 -30.64
N GLU A 861 36.73 12.50 -29.70
CA GLU A 861 38.00 11.78 -29.84
C GLU A 861 37.95 10.34 -29.29
N ILE A 862 37.13 10.05 -28.27
CA ILE A 862 37.13 8.75 -27.55
C ILE A 862 35.74 8.15 -27.29
N GLY A 863 34.65 8.89 -27.50
CA GLY A 863 33.29 8.50 -27.13
C GLY A 863 32.36 8.26 -28.32
N PHE A 864 31.37 7.39 -28.13
CA PHE A 864 30.24 7.19 -29.02
C PHE A 864 28.94 7.29 -28.20
N ILE A 865 28.01 8.12 -28.63
CA ILE A 865 26.73 8.35 -27.93
C ILE A 865 25.59 7.97 -28.87
N VAL A 866 24.68 7.11 -28.39
CA VAL A 866 23.48 6.67 -29.10
C VAL A 866 22.24 6.88 -28.22
N GLU A 867 21.06 7.02 -28.84
CA GLU A 867 19.80 7.09 -28.09
C GLU A 867 19.45 5.76 -27.41
N TRP A 868 19.65 4.64 -28.11
CA TRP A 868 19.45 3.30 -27.56
C TRP A 868 20.38 2.28 -28.24
N ALA A 869 20.88 1.29 -27.49
CA ALA A 869 21.81 0.28 -27.97
C ALA A 869 21.23 -1.15 -27.80
N PRO A 870 21.63 -2.12 -28.64
CA PRO A 870 21.32 -3.54 -28.42
C PRO A 870 22.14 -4.09 -27.24
N GLN A 871 21.72 -3.80 -26.00
CA GLN A 871 22.53 -4.03 -24.80
C GLN A 871 23.06 -5.47 -24.64
N GLU A 872 22.26 -6.47 -25.02
CA GLU A 872 22.66 -7.89 -24.99
C GLU A 872 23.78 -8.22 -26.00
N ASP A 873 23.79 -7.56 -27.18
CA ASP A 873 24.88 -7.68 -28.16
C ASP A 873 26.12 -6.87 -27.69
N VAL A 874 25.92 -5.72 -27.04
CA VAL A 874 26.99 -4.83 -26.54
C VAL A 874 27.74 -5.44 -25.36
N LEU A 875 27.07 -5.96 -24.34
CA LEU A 875 27.72 -6.56 -23.16
C LEU A 875 28.47 -7.86 -23.53
N ALA A 876 28.01 -8.59 -24.54
CA ALA A 876 28.72 -9.74 -25.10
C ALA A 876 29.91 -9.35 -26.01
N HIS A 877 30.11 -8.06 -26.32
CA HIS A 877 31.16 -7.63 -27.23
C HIS A 877 32.55 -7.58 -26.53
N PRO A 878 33.59 -8.26 -27.06
CA PRO A 878 34.89 -8.40 -26.37
C PRO A 878 35.58 -7.09 -25.98
N ALA A 879 35.29 -5.98 -26.68
CA ALA A 879 35.86 -4.66 -26.38
C ALA A 879 35.39 -4.07 -25.03
N ILE A 880 34.22 -4.45 -24.51
CA ILE A 880 33.72 -3.91 -23.23
C ILE A 880 34.58 -4.43 -22.06
N GLY A 881 35.13 -3.50 -21.28
CA GLY A 881 35.95 -3.80 -20.10
C GLY A 881 35.30 -3.42 -18.77
N VAL A 882 34.31 -2.53 -18.77
CA VAL A 882 33.50 -2.19 -17.58
C VAL A 882 32.13 -1.64 -18.00
N PHE A 883 31.12 -1.85 -17.17
CA PHE A 883 29.76 -1.31 -17.34
C PHE A 883 29.41 -0.33 -16.22
N LEU A 884 29.30 0.97 -16.55
CA LEU A 884 28.72 1.97 -15.66
C LEU A 884 27.19 1.88 -15.75
N THR A 885 26.56 1.44 -14.67
CA THR A 885 25.17 0.98 -14.64
C THR A 885 24.36 1.48 -13.45
N HIS A 886 23.08 1.75 -13.69
CA HIS A 886 22.06 1.96 -12.66
C HIS A 886 21.70 0.69 -11.86
N CYS A 887 22.27 -0.48 -12.18
CA CYS A 887 22.06 -1.75 -11.45
C CYS A 887 20.65 -2.37 -11.51
N GLY A 888 19.79 -1.95 -12.44
CA GLY A 888 18.50 -2.61 -12.67
C GLY A 888 18.67 -4.10 -13.03
N TRP A 889 17.87 -4.98 -12.42
CA TRP A 889 18.16 -6.41 -12.30
C TRP A 889 18.64 -7.12 -13.58
N ASN A 890 17.90 -6.97 -14.69
CA ASN A 890 18.25 -7.60 -15.96
C ASN A 890 19.64 -7.19 -16.45
N SER A 891 20.00 -5.90 -16.34
CA SER A 891 21.31 -5.38 -16.76
C SER A 891 22.45 -5.90 -15.88
N THR A 892 22.19 -6.11 -14.59
CA THR A 892 23.12 -6.75 -13.65
C THR A 892 23.36 -8.21 -14.03
N ILE A 893 22.28 -8.97 -14.31
CA ILE A 893 22.33 -10.37 -14.75
C ILE A 893 23.02 -10.53 -16.12
N GLU A 894 22.79 -9.62 -17.07
CA GLU A 894 23.49 -9.57 -18.37
C GLU A 894 25.00 -9.34 -18.20
N SER A 895 25.39 -8.37 -17.35
CA SER A 895 26.81 -8.07 -17.07
C SER A 895 27.53 -9.25 -16.40
N ILE A 896 26.86 -9.95 -15.49
CA ILE A 896 27.38 -11.14 -14.80
C ILE A 896 27.63 -12.28 -15.79
N VAL A 897 26.69 -12.57 -16.70
CA VAL A 897 26.86 -13.65 -17.69
C VAL A 897 28.07 -13.42 -18.58
N GLU A 898 28.24 -12.21 -19.11
CA GLU A 898 29.31 -11.93 -20.07
C GLU A 898 30.66 -11.59 -19.42
N GLY A 899 30.73 -11.59 -18.08
CA GLY A 899 31.99 -11.36 -17.37
C GLY A 899 32.49 -9.93 -17.47
N VAL A 900 31.55 -8.97 -17.51
CA VAL A 900 31.80 -7.54 -17.52
C VAL A 900 31.65 -7.00 -16.09
N PRO A 901 32.70 -6.42 -15.48
CA PRO A 901 32.63 -5.83 -14.16
C PRO A 901 31.87 -4.49 -14.19
N MET A 902 31.33 -4.06 -13.04
CA MET A 902 30.41 -2.93 -12.96
C MET A 902 30.91 -1.74 -12.14
N VAL A 903 30.55 -0.52 -12.56
CA VAL A 903 30.56 0.69 -11.73
C VAL A 903 29.10 1.07 -11.46
N CYS A 904 28.70 1.04 -10.20
CA CYS A 904 27.30 0.98 -9.81
C CYS A 904 26.79 2.31 -9.27
N TRP A 905 25.94 2.99 -10.04
CA TRP A 905 25.28 4.25 -9.67
C TRP A 905 23.76 4.05 -9.56
N PRO A 906 23.26 3.40 -8.49
CA PRO A 906 21.85 3.06 -8.35
C PRO A 906 20.96 4.29 -8.15
N TYR A 907 19.74 4.24 -8.71
CA TYR A 907 18.80 5.35 -8.69
C TYR A 907 17.51 5.05 -7.89
N HIS A 908 16.75 3.98 -8.20
CA HIS A 908 15.51 3.66 -7.47
C HIS A 908 15.23 2.15 -7.30
N ALA A 909 14.29 1.83 -6.40
CA ALA A 909 13.78 0.48 -6.15
C ALA A 909 14.84 -0.54 -5.67
N ASP A 910 15.05 -1.63 -6.42
CA ASP A 910 15.96 -2.73 -6.06
C ASP A 910 17.44 -2.42 -6.27
N GLN A 911 17.72 -1.38 -7.07
CA GLN A 911 19.05 -0.97 -7.52
C GLN A 911 20.02 -0.73 -6.35
N GLN A 912 19.52 -0.18 -5.24
CA GLN A 912 20.29 0.06 -4.02
C GLN A 912 20.82 -1.24 -3.37
N MET A 913 20.05 -2.34 -3.39
CA MET A 913 20.53 -3.65 -2.92
C MET A 913 21.39 -4.34 -3.98
N ASN A 914 21.06 -4.18 -5.26
CA ASN A 914 21.82 -4.76 -6.36
C ASN A 914 23.26 -4.25 -6.38
N SER A 915 23.49 -2.94 -6.20
CA SER A 915 24.85 -2.39 -6.11
C SER A 915 25.62 -2.89 -4.89
N ARG A 916 24.92 -3.10 -3.76
CA ARG A 916 25.51 -3.64 -2.53
C ARG A 916 25.96 -5.09 -2.72
N PHE A 917 25.15 -5.92 -3.38
CA PHE A 917 25.49 -7.30 -3.70
C PHE A 917 26.63 -7.39 -4.73
N VAL A 918 26.64 -6.52 -5.75
CA VAL A 918 27.75 -6.41 -6.71
C VAL A 918 29.07 -6.08 -6.02
N ALA A 919 29.08 -5.15 -5.07
CA ALA A 919 30.32 -4.74 -4.38
C ALA A 919 30.80 -5.76 -3.32
N GLU A 920 29.91 -6.29 -2.47
CA GLU A 920 30.29 -7.05 -1.28
C GLU A 920 30.13 -8.57 -1.40
N VAL A 921 29.07 -9.02 -2.07
CA VAL A 921 28.67 -10.44 -2.10
C VAL A 921 29.32 -11.14 -3.28
N TRP A 922 29.02 -10.66 -4.49
CA TRP A 922 29.59 -11.19 -5.72
C TRP A 922 30.97 -10.59 -6.04
N LYS A 923 31.26 -9.40 -5.53
CA LYS A 923 32.51 -8.65 -5.73
C LYS A 923 32.86 -8.43 -7.21
N THR A 924 31.83 -8.18 -8.02
CA THR A 924 31.90 -8.01 -9.48
C THR A 924 31.92 -6.54 -9.91
N GLY A 925 31.99 -5.60 -8.96
CA GLY A 925 32.04 -4.17 -9.26
C GLY A 925 32.28 -3.28 -8.03
N VAL A 926 32.05 -1.98 -8.19
CA VAL A 926 32.20 -0.95 -7.14
C VAL A 926 30.91 -0.16 -6.98
N ASP A 927 30.41 -0.06 -5.75
CA ASP A 927 29.26 0.76 -5.38
C ASP A 927 29.64 2.24 -5.21
N ILE A 928 29.12 3.12 -6.07
CA ILE A 928 29.24 4.59 -5.94
C ILE A 928 27.91 5.25 -5.55
N LYS A 929 27.00 4.48 -4.93
CA LYS A 929 25.73 4.92 -4.34
C LYS A 929 25.83 6.20 -3.51
N ASP A 930 24.83 7.07 -3.68
CA ASP A 930 24.72 8.39 -3.05
C ASP A 930 25.92 9.34 -3.34
N THR A 931 26.77 8.99 -4.32
CA THR A 931 27.92 9.81 -4.78
C THR A 931 27.76 10.13 -6.26
N CYS A 932 27.88 11.40 -6.65
CA CYS A 932 27.89 11.81 -8.05
C CYS A 932 29.01 12.85 -8.24
N ASP A 933 30.24 12.35 -8.34
CA ASP A 933 31.46 13.13 -8.40
C ASP A 933 32.41 12.54 -9.45
N ARG A 934 32.93 13.40 -10.32
CA ARG A 934 33.82 13.01 -11.43
C ARG A 934 35.08 12.24 -11.01
N LEU A 935 35.68 12.56 -9.85
CA LEU A 935 36.91 11.93 -9.38
C LEU A 935 36.65 10.51 -8.87
N PHE A 936 35.52 10.28 -8.21
CA PHE A 936 35.09 8.94 -7.81
C PHE A 936 34.77 8.06 -9.03
N VAL A 937 34.09 8.61 -10.05
CA VAL A 937 33.81 7.90 -11.31
C VAL A 937 35.12 7.59 -12.07
N GLU A 938 36.00 8.57 -12.23
CA GLU A 938 37.33 8.42 -12.85
C GLU A 938 38.16 7.32 -12.15
N LYS A 939 38.18 7.35 -10.81
CA LYS A 939 38.90 6.38 -9.99
C LYS A 939 38.30 4.97 -10.10
N ALA A 940 36.99 4.80 -9.97
CA ALA A 940 36.34 3.49 -10.02
C ALA A 940 36.56 2.81 -11.38
N VAL A 941 36.51 3.57 -12.47
CA VAL A 941 36.84 3.08 -13.82
C VAL A 941 38.31 2.64 -13.91
N ARG A 942 39.26 3.44 -13.42
CA ARG A 942 40.69 3.09 -13.47
C ARG A 942 41.05 1.90 -12.58
N ASP A 943 40.55 1.85 -11.35
CA ASP A 943 40.76 0.71 -10.42
C ASP A 943 40.34 -0.63 -11.07
N ILE A 944 39.25 -0.62 -11.84
CA ILE A 944 38.74 -1.79 -12.57
C ILE A 944 39.56 -2.08 -13.84
N MET A 945 39.87 -1.06 -14.66
CA MET A 945 40.39 -1.24 -16.03
C MET A 945 41.91 -1.14 -16.21
N ASP A 946 42.66 -0.57 -15.26
CA ASP A 946 44.12 -0.47 -15.34
C ASP A 946 44.84 -1.72 -14.81
N SER A 947 44.14 -2.56 -14.03
CA SER A 947 44.67 -3.81 -13.47
C SER A 947 43.90 -5.03 -13.99
N LYS A 948 44.48 -5.71 -15.00
CA LYS A 948 43.83 -6.82 -15.73
C LYS A 948 43.44 -8.03 -14.87
N ASP A 949 44.14 -8.23 -13.75
CA ASP A 949 43.97 -9.38 -12.84
C ASP A 949 43.56 -8.95 -11.42
N ASN A 950 42.87 -7.80 -11.28
CA ASN A 950 42.30 -7.40 -9.99
C ASN A 950 41.25 -8.42 -9.48
N ALA A 951 41.03 -8.42 -8.15
CA ALA A 951 40.10 -9.37 -7.51
C ALA A 951 38.66 -9.28 -8.05
N ILE A 952 38.25 -8.09 -8.52
CA ILE A 952 36.96 -7.86 -9.17
C ILE A 952 36.87 -8.67 -10.47
N SER A 953 37.86 -8.55 -11.37
CA SER A 953 37.89 -9.31 -12.63
C SER A 953 37.93 -10.82 -12.40
N GLN A 954 38.65 -11.28 -11.38
CA GLN A 954 38.68 -12.70 -10.99
C GLN A 954 37.29 -13.19 -10.54
N SER A 955 36.61 -12.44 -9.66
CA SER A 955 35.28 -12.79 -9.17
C SER A 955 34.23 -12.74 -10.29
N THR A 956 34.27 -11.72 -11.13
CA THR A 956 33.42 -11.57 -12.32
C THR A 956 33.56 -12.75 -13.29
N ASN A 957 34.78 -13.26 -13.53
CA ASN A 957 34.99 -14.44 -14.36
C ASN A 957 34.39 -15.73 -13.71
N ILE A 958 34.43 -15.85 -12.38
CA ILE A 958 33.84 -16.99 -11.64
C ILE A 958 32.31 -16.98 -11.77
N TRP A 959 31.67 -15.82 -11.52
CA TRP A 959 30.22 -15.70 -11.64
C TRP A 959 29.73 -15.87 -13.09
N ALA A 960 30.51 -15.40 -14.07
CA ALA A 960 30.25 -15.67 -15.49
C ALA A 960 30.29 -17.17 -15.84
N SER A 961 31.20 -17.94 -15.24
CA SER A 961 31.21 -19.41 -15.40
C SER A 961 29.94 -20.01 -14.80
N LEU A 962 29.65 -19.73 -13.53
CA LEU A 962 28.47 -20.29 -12.83
C LEU A 962 27.15 -19.96 -13.55
N ALA A 963 27.02 -18.74 -14.10
CA ALA A 963 25.87 -18.31 -14.88
C ALA A 963 25.76 -19.00 -16.26
N LYS A 964 26.87 -19.51 -16.80
CA LYS A 964 26.93 -20.31 -18.04
C LYS A 964 26.75 -21.81 -17.75
N ASP A 965 27.18 -22.27 -16.58
CA ASP A 965 26.99 -23.63 -16.09
C ASP A 965 25.51 -23.89 -15.71
N SER A 966 24.82 -22.92 -15.10
CA SER A 966 23.41 -23.04 -14.67
C SER A 966 22.41 -23.24 -15.81
N ILE A 967 22.72 -22.75 -17.02
CA ILE A 967 21.88 -22.90 -18.21
C ILE A 967 22.16 -24.18 -19.01
N THR A 968 23.23 -24.92 -18.70
CA THR A 968 23.54 -26.23 -19.34
C THR A 968 22.42 -27.25 -19.11
N LYS A 969 22.42 -28.38 -19.83
CA LYS A 969 21.37 -29.42 -19.71
C LYS A 969 21.18 -29.94 -18.27
N THR A 970 22.23 -29.89 -17.45
CA THR A 970 22.23 -30.34 -16.04
C THR A 970 22.32 -29.19 -15.03
N GLY A 971 22.31 -27.94 -15.50
CA GLY A 971 22.39 -26.76 -14.64
C GLY A 971 21.06 -26.42 -13.97
N SER A 972 21.15 -25.68 -12.85
CA SER A 972 20.02 -25.30 -11.99
C SER A 972 18.85 -24.68 -12.76
N SER A 973 19.12 -23.70 -13.62
CA SER A 973 18.12 -22.98 -14.41
C SER A 973 17.41 -23.86 -15.45
N SER A 974 18.14 -24.78 -16.09
CA SER A 974 17.55 -25.75 -17.02
C SER A 974 16.66 -26.77 -16.32
N ILE A 975 17.04 -27.20 -15.12
CA ILE A 975 16.25 -28.13 -14.29
C ILE A 975 14.97 -27.43 -13.80
N HIS A 976 15.05 -26.19 -13.34
CA HIS A 976 13.88 -25.43 -12.88
C HIS A 976 12.94 -25.00 -14.01
N LEU A 977 13.44 -24.74 -15.22
CA LEU A 977 12.58 -24.59 -16.40
C LEU A 977 11.83 -25.90 -16.72
N GLY A 978 12.50 -27.06 -16.62
CA GLY A 978 11.86 -28.37 -16.79
C GLY A 978 10.75 -28.59 -15.75
N ARG A 979 11.07 -28.37 -14.46
CA ARG A 979 10.09 -28.50 -13.37
C ARG A 979 8.90 -27.56 -13.56
N LEU A 980 9.12 -26.31 -13.99
CA LEU A 980 8.04 -25.37 -14.29
C LEU A 980 7.09 -25.89 -15.40
N ILE A 981 7.62 -26.53 -16.43
CA ILE A 981 6.82 -27.13 -17.51
C ILE A 981 6.01 -28.33 -17.00
N ASP A 982 6.63 -29.21 -16.21
CA ASP A 982 5.98 -30.37 -15.61
C ASP A 982 4.88 -29.94 -14.62
N ASP A 983 5.15 -28.95 -13.77
CA ASP A 983 4.20 -28.40 -12.80
C ASP A 983 3.01 -27.70 -13.50
N ILE A 984 3.24 -26.97 -14.61
CA ILE A 984 2.16 -26.41 -15.45
C ILE A 984 1.28 -27.53 -16.03
N LEU A 985 1.87 -28.60 -16.55
CA LEU A 985 1.13 -29.74 -17.11
C LEU A 985 0.25 -30.42 -16.05
N VAL A 986 0.75 -30.58 -14.82
CA VAL A 986 -0.02 -31.09 -13.68
C VAL A 986 -1.13 -30.14 -13.26
N MET A 987 -0.87 -28.83 -13.19
CA MET A 987 -1.88 -27.81 -12.86
C MET A 987 -3.02 -27.78 -13.89
N SER A 988 -2.72 -27.73 -15.18
CA SER A 988 -3.72 -27.77 -16.26
C SER A 988 -4.58 -29.03 -16.22
N SER A 989 -3.95 -30.19 -15.95
CA SER A 989 -4.65 -31.48 -15.85
C SER A 989 -5.59 -31.51 -14.65
N THR A 990 -5.11 -31.09 -13.47
CA THR A 990 -5.90 -31.06 -12.23
C THR A 990 -7.07 -30.08 -12.34
N TRP A 991 -6.84 -28.89 -12.91
CA TRP A 991 -7.87 -27.87 -13.15
C TRP A 991 -8.96 -28.34 -14.12
N THR A 992 -8.55 -29.07 -15.16
CA THR A 992 -9.49 -29.68 -16.12
C THR A 992 -10.36 -30.73 -15.43
N THR A 993 -9.75 -31.61 -14.63
CA THR A 993 -10.48 -32.67 -13.90
C THR A 993 -11.43 -32.13 -12.83
N SER A 994 -11.14 -30.99 -12.21
CA SER A 994 -12.03 -30.38 -11.20
C SER A 994 -13.23 -29.62 -11.77
N ARG A 995 -13.35 -29.55 -13.12
CA ARG A 995 -14.40 -28.83 -13.85
C ARG A 995 -15.22 -29.70 -14.82
N MET A 996 -15.00 -31.01 -14.81
CA MET A 996 -15.83 -32.03 -15.50
C MET A 996 -16.76 -32.75 -14.54
#